data_AF-A0A925WZM6-F1
#
_entry.id   AF-A0A925WZM6-F1
#
_cell.length_a   1.000
_cell.length_b   1.000
_cell.length_c   1.000
_cell.angle_alpha   90.00
_cell.angle_beta   90.00
_cell.angle_gamma   90.00
#
_symmetry.space_group_name_H-M   'P 1'
#
loop_
_entity.id
_entity.type
_entity.pdbx_description
1 polymer ?
#
loop_
_entity_poly.entity_id
_entity_poly.type
_entity_poly.pdbx_seq_one_letter_code
_entity_poly.pdbx_strand_id
1 'polypeptide(L)'
;MSTKRAFNLSIPSHRSLRGAAALALAVSSCISTVQSSAHAASGSWTGAALNSDWTNPLNWDTIPGANNGTFVSTDIATFGDSTNGNAVTVDLNRNVLGMTFNTTATTVGGFAIGTLAVNGGNTLYLSNGGTINVLATNATNTSISIHAPIVMADTTYTLLNNSTTPTSGLKLNSGFTGGASGATTVTLDGTNSSAATTSNSQILGPITNGASSSLSVVKNGTGVWELRPTFDANTYSGDTIINGGLLRLMSTVGSMSPNSNYIINGGTLRPNFNGVTGKSIKVNSGGTLQASADAVINSLNATSGPSLWFNFTGTTGPITMGAFVNFVGTTAGQGGFKLSNQDATGKVSYSKGMDLGTVQRPFDIAQSATNLGADDNDLQVNGAVNGAGGGITKIGPGTLKLNNAANGFTGALEVQQGTVRFNSPDALTAKPAVIISGGNLDVSSLTQTIGALQINSGTISASSGGGGTVATPSISMNVPAGALAQASAVLADSTGSATLTKTGAGTATLTAVNTYTGGTNVNAGTLRIATTGTVANGNLTVNGTGLVHVNAGRPDPLKVAALSVTAGGTVDLNDNDLIVTAGTSNAVRTLIANARNGGAWNLPGLTSSNARNASPKNRGLGVLTGTEYIAVNGTTFGGVAVNNSDVLVKFTWNGDTDFNGVVDFDDYSRTDGGFNNNRTGWLNGDFDYNGIVDFDDYSLIDQAFNTQSGTLRRAMSYLDGSDRSDKGMDAPSLQFVQEHLQQFGEQYAAGFLASVPEPTSALAISGLAGLAASRRRRQRKTQAGR
;
A
#
# COMPACT_ATOMS: atom_id res chain seq x y z
N MET A 1 35.43 52.63 -28.34
CA MET A 1 35.07 53.22 -27.03
C MET A 1 35.60 52.26 -25.95
N SER A 2 36.35 52.58 -24.91
CA SER A 2 36.94 53.84 -24.43
C SER A 2 37.96 53.49 -23.32
N THR A 3 39.26 53.67 -23.62
CA THR A 3 40.37 54.14 -22.74
C THR A 3 40.34 53.92 -21.21
N LYS A 4 41.34 53.23 -20.63
CA LYS A 4 42.64 53.73 -20.08
C LYS A 4 42.60 54.68 -18.85
N ARG A 5 43.18 54.24 -17.73
CA ARG A 5 44.17 54.89 -16.79
C ARG A 5 44.30 54.00 -15.52
N ALA A 6 45.47 53.51 -15.09
CA ALA A 6 46.58 54.19 -14.39
C ALA A 6 46.15 54.72 -12.99
N PHE A 7 46.87 54.54 -11.87
CA PHE A 7 48.34 54.67 -11.65
C PHE A 7 48.90 53.74 -10.53
N ASN A 8 50.14 53.98 -10.11
CA ASN A 8 51.08 53.04 -9.47
C ASN A 8 51.41 53.37 -7.99
N LEU A 9 51.86 52.34 -7.23
CA LEU A 9 52.87 52.37 -6.14
C LEU A 9 52.68 53.25 -4.85
N SER A 10 52.83 52.65 -3.65
CA SER A 10 53.80 53.05 -2.58
C SER A 10 53.58 52.31 -1.23
N ILE A 11 54.68 52.04 -0.51
CA ILE A 11 54.78 51.57 0.90
C ILE A 11 55.99 52.32 1.55
N PRO A 12 56.25 52.22 2.86
CA PRO A 12 55.72 53.01 3.99
C PRO A 12 56.72 54.04 4.56
N SER A 13 56.32 54.83 5.57
CA SER A 13 57.26 55.36 6.58
C SER A 13 56.61 55.95 7.84
N HIS A 14 57.05 55.48 9.03
CA HIS A 14 57.51 56.23 10.23
C HIS A 14 56.61 57.30 10.91
N ARG A 15 56.70 57.67 12.20
CA ARG A 15 57.55 57.43 13.42
C ARG A 15 56.73 58.05 14.61
N SER A 16 56.96 57.91 15.93
CA SER A 16 57.68 57.00 16.85
C SER A 16 57.59 57.60 18.29
N LEU A 17 57.91 56.86 19.37
CA LEU A 17 58.83 57.26 20.49
C LEU A 17 58.74 56.31 21.72
N ARG A 18 59.93 55.90 22.22
CA ARG A 18 60.41 55.65 23.62
C ARG A 18 59.42 55.15 24.70
N GLY A 19 59.73 54.18 25.58
CA GLY A 19 61.00 53.49 25.87
C GLY A 19 61.43 53.64 27.34
N ALA A 20 61.23 52.60 28.16
CA ALA A 20 61.88 52.38 29.45
C ALA A 20 61.76 50.89 29.84
N ALA A 21 62.83 50.30 30.40
CA ALA A 21 62.91 48.89 30.78
C ALA A 21 63.41 48.78 32.23
N ALA A 22 63.11 47.66 32.91
CA ALA A 22 63.98 47.07 33.93
C ALA A 22 63.60 45.61 34.24
N LEU A 23 64.59 44.83 34.66
CA LEU A 23 64.58 43.39 34.89
C LEU A 23 65.02 43.12 36.35
N ALA A 24 64.28 42.29 37.10
CA ALA A 24 64.73 41.63 38.33
C ALA A 24 63.76 40.45 38.62
N LEU A 25 64.17 39.20 38.40
CA LEU A 25 64.79 38.26 39.36
C LEU A 25 63.80 37.56 40.31
N ALA A 26 64.06 36.26 40.52
CA ALA A 26 63.18 35.30 41.22
C ALA A 26 63.51 35.17 42.73
N VAL A 27 62.97 34.11 43.37
CA VAL A 27 63.03 33.73 44.81
C VAL A 27 61.91 34.40 45.64
N SER A 28 61.12 33.72 46.47
CA SER A 28 60.80 32.27 46.61
C SER A 28 59.55 32.09 47.49
N SER A 29 58.81 31.00 47.27
CA SER A 29 58.01 30.26 48.28
C SER A 29 57.40 31.02 49.48
N CYS A 30 56.14 31.45 49.35
CA CYS A 30 55.21 31.40 50.49
C CYS A 30 54.39 30.09 50.37
N ILE A 31 54.83 29.06 51.07
CA ILE A 31 54.10 27.80 51.21
C ILE A 31 52.92 28.07 52.16
N SER A 32 51.72 28.23 51.61
CA SER A 32 50.53 27.68 52.24
C SER A 32 50.27 26.33 51.59
N THR A 33 50.12 25.28 52.42
CA THR A 33 49.96 23.91 51.95
C THR A 33 48.58 23.69 51.35
N VAL A 34 48.42 24.02 50.07
CA VAL A 34 47.48 23.28 49.24
C VAL A 34 48.05 21.87 49.14
N GLN A 35 47.48 20.92 49.88
CA GLN A 35 47.70 19.51 49.61
C GLN A 35 47.10 19.22 48.24
N SER A 36 47.94 19.32 47.20
CA SER A 36 47.76 18.52 45.99
C SER A 36 47.87 17.05 46.40
N SER A 37 46.74 16.47 46.76
CA SER A 37 46.60 15.05 47.09
C SER A 37 46.84 14.26 45.80
N ALA A 38 48.10 13.98 45.53
CA ALA A 38 48.53 13.24 44.36
C ALA A 38 48.04 11.80 44.45
N HIS A 39 47.13 11.43 43.55
CA HIS A 39 46.76 10.07 43.18
C HIS A 39 46.55 9.12 44.37
N ALA A 40 45.50 9.38 45.14
CA ALA A 40 45.04 8.47 46.17
C ALA A 40 44.23 7.33 45.52
N ALA A 41 44.70 6.11 45.72
CA ALA A 41 44.27 4.91 45.01
C ALA A 41 42.82 4.50 45.31
N SER A 42 42.34 3.44 44.65
CA SER A 42 41.07 2.78 44.99
C SER A 42 40.98 2.47 46.48
N GLY A 43 39.81 2.66 47.07
CA GLY A 43 39.62 2.54 48.52
C GLY A 43 38.17 2.29 48.94
N SER A 44 38.01 1.89 50.19
CA SER A 44 36.80 1.37 50.81
C SER A 44 36.28 2.30 51.90
N TRP A 45 34.99 2.61 51.89
CA TRP A 45 34.34 3.45 52.89
C TRP A 45 34.28 2.73 54.23
N THR A 46 34.86 3.33 55.26
CA THR A 46 34.84 2.87 56.65
C THR A 46 33.80 3.60 57.50
N GLY A 47 33.45 4.84 57.11
CA GLY A 47 32.51 5.69 57.85
C GLY A 47 32.89 5.97 59.31
N ALA A 48 34.18 5.85 59.67
CA ALA A 48 34.61 5.91 61.07
C ALA A 48 34.74 7.33 61.64
N ALA A 49 34.57 8.38 60.83
CA ALA A 49 34.53 9.76 61.32
C ALA A 49 33.15 10.14 61.89
N LEU A 50 33.11 11.27 62.61
CA LEU A 50 31.87 11.90 63.07
C LEU A 50 31.19 12.77 61.99
N ASN A 51 31.68 12.75 60.74
CA ASN A 51 31.14 13.51 59.61
C ASN A 51 31.06 12.67 58.33
N SER A 52 30.31 13.15 57.35
CA SER A 52 30.06 12.47 56.06
C SER A 52 31.05 12.82 54.95
N ASP A 53 32.11 13.56 55.22
CA ASP A 53 32.90 14.20 54.16
C ASP A 53 33.82 13.22 53.43
N TRP A 54 33.77 13.20 52.09
CA TRP A 54 34.60 12.33 51.25
C TRP A 54 36.10 12.58 51.46
N THR A 55 36.49 13.82 51.75
CA THR A 55 37.88 14.23 51.97
C THR A 55 38.45 13.81 53.33
N ASN A 56 37.64 13.28 54.25
CA ASN A 56 38.12 12.88 55.57
C ASN A 56 38.85 11.53 55.49
N PRO A 57 40.16 11.44 55.81
CA PRO A 57 40.89 10.18 55.79
C PRO A 57 40.39 9.16 56.82
N LEU A 58 39.62 9.55 57.83
CA LEU A 58 39.01 8.61 58.77
C LEU A 58 37.78 7.88 58.18
N ASN A 59 37.23 8.33 57.05
CA ASN A 59 36.10 7.69 56.38
C ASN A 59 36.51 6.66 55.31
N TRP A 60 37.80 6.48 55.07
CA TRP A 60 38.34 5.59 54.03
C TRP A 60 39.56 4.82 54.53
N ASP A 61 39.84 3.64 53.97
CA ASP A 61 41.16 3.00 54.08
C ASP A 61 42.23 3.75 53.24
N THR A 62 41.81 4.35 52.14
CA THR A 62 42.53 5.28 51.25
C THR A 62 41.49 6.10 50.52
N ILE A 63 41.60 7.43 50.50
CA ILE A 63 40.57 8.31 49.91
C ILE A 63 40.55 8.13 48.39
N PRO A 64 39.50 7.58 47.75
CA PRO A 64 39.52 7.29 46.33
C PRO A 64 39.29 8.53 45.47
N GLY A 65 40.10 8.66 44.42
CA GLY A 65 39.91 9.63 43.34
C GLY A 65 40.54 11.00 43.60
N ALA A 66 40.45 11.86 42.58
CA ALA A 66 41.04 13.20 42.57
C ALA A 66 39.97 14.30 42.68
N ASN A 67 40.36 15.50 43.12
CA ASN A 67 39.51 16.70 43.15
C ASN A 67 40.19 17.93 42.53
N ASN A 68 41.26 17.71 41.78
CA ASN A 68 42.09 18.71 41.10
C ASN A 68 41.48 19.29 39.81
N GLY A 69 40.32 18.79 39.36
CA GLY A 69 39.66 19.22 38.12
C GLY A 69 40.21 18.61 36.82
N THR A 70 41.09 17.61 36.86
CA THR A 70 41.64 17.00 35.62
C THR A 70 40.83 15.83 35.07
N PHE A 71 39.81 15.34 35.79
CA PHE A 71 38.82 14.35 35.33
C PHE A 71 39.37 13.07 34.65
N VAL A 72 40.47 12.48 35.18
CA VAL A 72 41.17 11.31 34.60
C VAL A 72 41.57 10.26 35.66
N SER A 73 40.80 10.12 36.74
CA SER A 73 41.07 9.15 37.81
C SER A 73 40.91 7.70 37.33
N THR A 74 41.77 6.83 37.86
CA THR A 74 41.72 5.36 37.70
C THR A 74 41.13 4.65 38.93
N ASP A 75 40.63 5.41 39.90
CA ASP A 75 40.40 4.94 41.27
C ASP A 75 38.93 4.55 41.48
N ILE A 76 38.70 3.44 42.18
CA ILE A 76 37.37 2.92 42.47
C ILE A 76 37.00 3.21 43.93
N ALA A 77 35.84 3.83 44.13
CA ALA A 77 35.26 4.05 45.45
C ALA A 77 34.37 2.86 45.84
N THR A 78 34.79 2.10 46.85
CA THR A 78 34.09 0.89 47.30
C THR A 78 33.26 1.16 48.55
N PHE A 79 32.00 0.76 48.55
CA PHE A 79 31.05 0.93 49.65
C PHE A 79 30.61 -0.45 50.12
N GLY A 80 31.27 -0.95 51.17
CA GLY A 80 31.03 -2.26 51.77
C GLY A 80 30.01 -2.22 52.90
N ASP A 81 30.01 -3.27 53.71
CA ASP A 81 29.22 -3.32 54.96
C ASP A 81 29.81 -2.36 56.01
N SER A 82 29.11 -1.25 56.29
CA SER A 82 29.46 -0.29 57.36
C SER A 82 28.44 -0.30 58.49
N THR A 83 28.91 -0.16 59.73
CA THR A 83 28.06 0.07 60.92
C THR A 83 27.84 1.56 61.21
N ASN A 84 28.65 2.45 60.63
CA ASN A 84 28.67 3.88 60.92
C ASN A 84 28.52 4.70 59.62
N GLY A 85 27.66 5.73 59.64
CA GLY A 85 27.61 6.82 58.65
C GLY A 85 27.51 6.41 57.17
N ASN A 86 26.28 6.26 56.64
CA ASN A 86 26.06 5.87 55.23
C ASN A 86 25.74 7.06 54.29
N ALA A 87 25.74 8.29 54.81
CA ALA A 87 25.66 9.50 54.00
C ALA A 87 27.08 9.99 53.65
N VAL A 88 27.30 10.38 52.40
CA VAL A 88 28.61 10.75 51.86
C VAL A 88 28.53 12.09 51.12
N THR A 89 29.15 13.14 51.68
CA THR A 89 29.24 14.47 51.09
C THR A 89 30.34 14.49 50.03
N VAL A 90 29.97 14.62 48.76
CA VAL A 90 30.90 14.78 47.63
C VAL A 90 31.54 16.17 47.66
N ASP A 91 32.86 16.25 47.53
CA ASP A 91 33.62 17.50 47.42
C ASP A 91 33.72 18.03 45.98
N LEU A 92 34.14 19.29 45.83
CA LEU A 92 34.20 19.96 44.53
C LEU A 92 35.16 19.22 43.58
N ASN A 93 34.74 19.01 42.33
CA ASN A 93 35.52 18.34 41.27
C ASN A 93 35.94 16.88 41.55
N ARG A 94 35.31 16.21 42.52
CA ARG A 94 35.56 14.78 42.81
C ARG A 94 35.38 13.94 41.55
N ASN A 95 36.44 13.28 41.11
CA ASN A 95 36.45 12.36 39.99
C ASN A 95 37.04 11.01 40.38
N VAL A 96 36.38 9.95 39.91
CA VAL A 96 36.73 8.54 40.11
C VAL A 96 36.63 7.80 38.78
N LEU A 97 37.25 6.62 38.67
CA LEU A 97 36.94 5.68 37.60
C LEU A 97 35.51 5.16 37.78
N GLY A 98 35.19 4.70 38.98
CA GLY A 98 33.91 4.04 39.25
C GLY A 98 33.58 3.91 40.73
N MET A 99 32.45 3.27 41.00
CA MET A 99 31.95 3.01 42.34
C MET A 99 31.49 1.56 42.44
N THR A 100 31.84 0.85 43.51
CA THR A 100 31.36 -0.51 43.76
C THR A 100 30.63 -0.57 45.09
N PHE A 101 29.35 -0.93 45.06
CA PHE A 101 28.55 -1.21 46.25
C PHE A 101 28.50 -2.72 46.47
N ASN A 102 29.02 -3.18 47.60
CA ASN A 102 29.18 -4.59 47.93
C ASN A 102 28.76 -4.85 49.39
N THR A 103 27.46 -4.79 49.65
CA THR A 103 26.90 -5.11 50.98
C THR A 103 26.52 -6.59 51.06
N THR A 104 27.22 -7.33 51.92
CA THR A 104 27.06 -8.78 52.10
C THR A 104 26.28 -9.14 53.36
N ALA A 105 26.25 -8.24 54.35
CA ALA A 105 25.52 -8.43 55.59
C ALA A 105 24.00 -8.31 55.41
N THR A 106 23.23 -9.08 56.18
CA THR A 106 21.75 -9.10 56.09
C THR A 106 21.10 -7.80 56.56
N THR A 107 21.75 -7.07 57.46
CA THR A 107 21.26 -5.83 58.09
C THR A 107 22.34 -4.75 58.11
N VAL A 108 22.42 -3.99 57.01
CA VAL A 108 23.20 -2.76 56.87
C VAL A 108 22.30 -1.67 56.27
N GLY A 109 22.60 -0.41 56.58
CA GLY A 109 21.84 0.73 56.06
C GLY A 109 22.22 1.08 54.62
N GLY A 110 21.30 1.66 53.86
CA GLY A 110 21.55 2.12 52.49
C GLY A 110 22.45 3.36 52.41
N PHE A 111 23.20 3.48 51.32
CA PHE A 111 24.09 4.62 51.06
C PHE A 111 23.38 5.80 50.37
N ALA A 112 23.72 7.01 50.79
CA ALA A 112 23.29 8.27 50.18
C ALA A 112 24.51 9.10 49.76
N ILE A 113 24.78 9.17 48.46
CA ILE A 113 25.96 9.84 47.89
C ILE A 113 25.57 11.22 47.34
N GLY A 114 26.18 12.28 47.85
CA GLY A 114 25.76 13.66 47.63
C GLY A 114 24.76 14.14 48.69
N THR A 115 24.36 15.41 48.61
CA THR A 115 23.39 15.98 49.56
C THR A 115 21.98 15.49 49.25
N LEU A 116 21.08 15.41 50.24
CA LEU A 116 19.70 14.93 50.03
C LEU A 116 18.85 15.87 49.15
N ALA A 117 19.33 17.06 48.80
CA ALA A 117 18.70 17.92 47.82
C ALA A 117 18.94 17.36 46.41
N VAL A 118 17.87 17.08 45.67
CA VAL A 118 17.97 16.64 44.27
C VAL A 118 18.59 17.77 43.43
N ASN A 119 19.60 17.44 42.63
CA ASN A 119 20.47 18.38 41.91
C ASN A 119 21.24 19.35 42.84
N GLY A 120 21.38 19.02 44.12
CA GLY A 120 22.09 19.79 45.13
C GLY A 120 23.39 19.13 45.59
N GLY A 121 24.43 19.96 45.79
CA GLY A 121 25.77 19.53 46.16
C GLY A 121 26.73 19.51 44.97
N ASN A 122 27.95 19.03 45.20
CA ASN A 122 28.99 19.01 44.18
C ASN A 122 28.76 17.87 43.16
N THR A 123 29.09 18.16 41.91
CA THR A 123 29.11 17.19 40.81
C THR A 123 30.12 16.08 41.07
N LEU A 124 29.69 14.83 40.89
CA LEU A 124 30.55 13.66 40.82
C LEU A 124 30.90 13.35 39.36
N TYR A 125 32.18 13.30 39.05
CA TYR A 125 32.66 12.98 37.71
C TYR A 125 33.09 11.51 37.65
N LEU A 126 32.55 10.77 36.68
CA LEU A 126 33.10 9.47 36.29
C LEU A 126 34.09 9.71 35.15
N SER A 127 35.26 9.08 35.21
CA SER A 127 36.37 9.27 34.26
C SER A 127 36.88 7.94 33.73
N ASN A 128 37.66 7.96 32.64
CA ASN A 128 38.29 6.78 32.02
C ASN A 128 37.33 5.60 31.75
N GLY A 129 36.06 5.93 31.49
CA GLY A 129 35.00 5.00 31.11
C GLY A 129 34.56 3.94 32.12
N GLY A 130 34.74 4.18 33.42
CA GLY A 130 34.47 3.18 34.45
C GLY A 130 32.98 2.89 34.74
N THR A 131 32.75 2.22 35.88
CA THR A 131 31.47 1.55 36.19
C THR A 131 30.92 1.96 37.56
N ILE A 132 29.62 2.21 37.66
CA ILE A 132 28.89 2.13 38.93
C ILE A 132 28.29 0.72 39.02
N ASN A 133 28.78 -0.07 39.97
CA ASN A 133 28.46 -1.48 40.13
C ASN A 133 27.75 -1.71 41.47
N VAL A 134 26.57 -2.33 41.44
CA VAL A 134 25.92 -2.92 42.61
C VAL A 134 26.00 -4.43 42.47
N LEU A 135 26.85 -5.04 43.29
CA LEU A 135 26.99 -6.50 43.35
C LEU A 135 25.73 -7.14 43.98
N ALA A 136 25.64 -8.47 43.97
CA ALA A 136 24.46 -9.18 44.47
C ALA A 136 24.32 -9.03 46.00
N THR A 137 23.61 -7.99 46.44
CA THR A 137 23.40 -7.69 47.86
C THR A 137 22.35 -8.61 48.48
N ASN A 138 22.72 -9.33 49.53
CA ASN A 138 21.77 -10.14 50.33
C ASN A 138 21.06 -9.32 51.43
N ALA A 139 21.37 -8.02 51.55
CA ALA A 139 20.80 -7.10 52.53
C ALA A 139 19.35 -6.73 52.17
N THR A 140 18.42 -6.86 53.13
CA THR A 140 16.99 -6.61 52.86
C THR A 140 16.58 -5.13 52.86
N ASN A 141 17.50 -4.20 53.18
CA ASN A 141 17.20 -2.77 53.45
C ASN A 141 18.26 -1.75 52.93
N THR A 142 19.09 -2.09 51.93
CA THR A 142 20.11 -1.15 51.40
C THR A 142 19.65 -0.42 50.15
N SER A 143 18.87 0.65 50.30
CA SER A 143 18.63 1.59 49.19
C SER A 143 19.90 2.39 48.88
N ILE A 144 20.51 2.16 47.73
CA ILE A 144 21.67 2.93 47.26
C ILE A 144 21.13 4.12 46.45
N SER A 145 21.44 5.33 46.88
CA SER A 145 20.91 6.56 46.30
C SER A 145 22.03 7.55 45.99
N ILE A 146 22.15 7.95 44.73
CA ILE A 146 23.10 8.97 44.29
C ILE A 146 22.32 10.23 43.95
N HIS A 147 22.51 11.26 44.77
CA HIS A 147 21.92 12.59 44.67
C HIS A 147 22.89 13.60 44.06
N ALA A 148 24.20 13.33 44.09
CA ALA A 148 25.18 14.12 43.36
C ALA A 148 24.87 14.09 41.84
N PRO A 149 24.91 15.23 41.14
CA PRO A 149 24.88 15.25 39.68
C PRO A 149 26.05 14.45 39.11
N ILE A 150 25.81 13.55 38.15
CA ILE A 150 26.84 12.72 37.54
C ILE A 150 27.23 13.28 36.17
N VAL A 151 28.52 13.54 35.96
CA VAL A 151 29.11 13.88 34.65
C VAL A 151 29.96 12.72 34.14
N MET A 152 29.67 12.26 32.93
CA MET A 152 30.40 11.23 32.19
C MET A 152 31.54 11.89 31.39
N ALA A 153 32.74 12.03 31.96
CA ALA A 153 33.84 12.82 31.40
C ALA A 153 34.52 12.22 30.13
N ASP A 154 34.21 10.97 29.80
CA ASP A 154 34.75 10.16 28.68
C ASP A 154 33.59 9.59 27.84
N THR A 155 33.83 8.55 27.04
CA THR A 155 33.01 8.12 25.91
C THR A 155 32.16 6.88 26.15
N THR A 156 32.47 6.04 27.14
CA THR A 156 31.70 4.80 27.42
C THR A 156 31.64 4.53 28.92
N TYR A 157 30.48 4.19 29.49
CA TYR A 157 30.30 3.92 30.92
C TYR A 157 29.32 2.79 31.15
N THR A 158 29.37 2.15 32.32
CA THR A 158 28.41 1.11 32.71
C THR A 158 27.77 1.41 34.07
N LEU A 159 26.45 1.25 34.13
CA LEU A 159 25.66 1.17 35.35
C LEU A 159 25.17 -0.29 35.47
N LEU A 160 25.76 -1.04 36.39
CA LEU A 160 25.52 -2.47 36.59
C LEU A 160 24.79 -2.69 37.91
N ASN A 161 23.67 -3.41 37.90
CA ASN A 161 23.00 -3.84 39.13
C ASN A 161 22.63 -5.33 39.06
N ASN A 162 23.23 -6.12 39.95
CA ASN A 162 22.98 -7.55 40.08
C ASN A 162 22.22 -7.90 41.39
N SER A 163 21.71 -6.92 42.12
CA SER A 163 20.88 -7.14 43.30
C SER A 163 19.56 -7.84 42.94
N THR A 164 19.32 -8.99 43.56
CA THR A 164 18.11 -9.80 43.39
C THR A 164 16.98 -9.40 44.34
N THR A 165 17.26 -8.57 45.34
CA THR A 165 16.26 -8.07 46.31
C THR A 165 15.52 -6.83 45.77
N PRO A 166 14.17 -6.81 45.71
CA PRO A 166 13.42 -5.68 45.16
C PRO A 166 13.52 -4.35 45.93
N THR A 167 13.91 -4.39 47.21
CA THR A 167 14.03 -3.21 48.09
C THR A 167 15.41 -2.56 48.07
N SER A 168 16.46 -3.34 47.76
CA SER A 168 17.85 -2.87 47.74
C SER A 168 18.36 -2.74 46.31
N GLY A 169 18.82 -1.56 45.93
CA GLY A 169 19.31 -1.30 44.57
C GLY A 169 19.61 0.17 44.29
N LEU A 170 20.01 0.45 43.05
CA LEU A 170 20.58 1.73 42.61
C LEU A 170 19.51 2.72 42.16
N LYS A 171 19.52 3.90 42.78
CA LYS A 171 18.68 5.06 42.43
C LYS A 171 19.54 6.27 42.09
N LEU A 172 19.47 6.74 40.85
CA LEU A 172 20.14 7.97 40.42
C LEU A 172 19.15 9.13 40.47
N ASN A 173 19.11 9.85 41.60
CA ASN A 173 18.15 10.91 41.88
C ASN A 173 18.38 12.15 41.00
N SER A 174 19.64 12.42 40.60
CA SER A 174 20.01 13.52 39.69
C SER A 174 20.26 13.12 38.24
N GLY A 175 20.10 11.84 37.88
CA GLY A 175 20.36 11.37 36.52
C GLY A 175 21.85 11.48 36.15
N PHE A 176 22.15 11.74 34.88
CA PHE A 176 23.52 11.90 34.39
C PHE A 176 23.60 12.73 33.10
N THR A 177 24.75 13.34 32.87
CA THR A 177 25.03 14.16 31.68
C THR A 177 26.36 13.79 31.02
N GLY A 178 26.47 14.00 29.72
CA GLY A 178 27.72 13.84 28.97
C GLY A 178 28.71 14.97 29.25
N GLY A 179 29.95 14.63 29.58
CA GLY A 179 31.05 15.57 29.85
C GLY A 179 32.13 15.59 28.78
N ALA A 180 32.37 14.48 28.09
CA ALA A 180 33.28 14.44 26.94
C ALA A 180 32.73 15.24 25.76
N SER A 181 33.57 15.88 24.95
CA SER A 181 33.18 16.55 23.69
C SER A 181 32.74 15.58 22.57
N GLY A 182 33.03 14.29 22.73
CA GLY A 182 32.71 13.24 21.77
C GLY A 182 31.27 12.73 21.87
N ALA A 183 31.01 11.56 21.27
CA ALA A 183 29.81 10.79 21.54
C ALA A 183 30.03 9.93 22.79
N THR A 184 29.04 9.91 23.67
CA THR A 184 29.08 9.23 24.96
C THR A 184 28.05 8.12 25.01
N THR A 185 28.39 6.95 25.57
CA THR A 185 27.47 5.81 25.70
C THR A 185 27.39 5.36 27.15
N VAL A 186 26.18 5.24 27.69
CA VAL A 186 25.94 4.69 29.04
C VAL A 186 25.19 3.37 28.94
N THR A 187 25.83 2.29 29.37
CA THR A 187 25.25 0.95 29.38
C THR A 187 24.52 0.70 30.70
N LEU A 188 23.23 0.38 30.62
CA LEU A 188 22.40 -0.09 31.73
C LEU A 188 22.39 -1.63 31.69
N ASP A 189 23.00 -2.28 32.68
CA ASP A 189 23.22 -3.74 32.65
C ASP A 189 22.82 -4.40 33.98
N GLY A 190 22.85 -5.73 33.99
CA GLY A 190 22.71 -6.59 35.16
C GLY A 190 21.53 -7.55 35.13
N THR A 191 21.44 -8.37 36.16
CA THR A 191 20.45 -9.46 36.33
C THR A 191 19.43 -9.15 37.43
N ASN A 192 19.22 -7.88 37.77
CA ASN A 192 18.41 -7.46 38.89
C ASN A 192 16.92 -7.86 38.78
N SER A 193 16.30 -8.13 39.94
CA SER A 193 14.92 -8.59 40.03
C SER A 193 13.90 -7.45 39.87
N SER A 194 12.69 -7.78 39.39
CA SER A 194 11.59 -6.85 39.22
C SER A 194 10.37 -7.27 40.03
N ALA A 195 9.92 -6.41 40.93
CA ALA A 195 8.53 -6.46 41.37
C ALA A 195 7.61 -5.96 40.22
N ALA A 196 6.31 -6.26 40.30
CA ALA A 196 5.35 -5.89 39.25
C ALA A 196 5.15 -4.36 39.08
N THR A 197 5.50 -3.57 40.12
CA THR A 197 5.23 -2.13 40.20
C THR A 197 6.48 -1.26 40.19
N THR A 198 7.60 -1.71 40.77
CA THR A 198 8.88 -0.97 40.80
C THR A 198 10.07 -1.91 40.63
N SER A 199 11.13 -1.44 39.94
CA SER A 199 12.44 -2.06 39.89
C SER A 199 13.32 -1.53 41.02
N ASN A 200 14.37 -2.27 41.33
CA ASN A 200 15.48 -1.81 42.16
C ASN A 200 16.60 -1.10 41.36
N SER A 201 16.43 -0.88 40.05
CA SER A 201 17.32 -0.02 39.23
C SER A 201 16.54 1.15 38.63
N GLN A 202 16.77 2.37 39.13
CA GLN A 202 15.97 3.55 38.82
C GLN A 202 16.82 4.77 38.46
N ILE A 203 16.48 5.44 37.36
CA ILE A 203 17.03 6.75 36.98
C ILE A 203 15.90 7.77 37.14
N LEU A 204 16.04 8.64 38.14
CA LEU A 204 14.99 9.54 38.62
C LEU A 204 15.23 11.01 38.22
N GLY A 205 16.47 11.37 37.90
CA GLY A 205 16.80 12.65 37.26
C GLY A 205 16.90 12.55 35.74
N PRO A 206 17.07 13.70 35.04
CA PRO A 206 17.16 13.74 33.59
C PRO A 206 18.46 13.14 33.05
N ILE A 207 18.38 12.59 31.85
CA ILE A 207 19.53 12.21 31.02
C ILE A 207 19.69 13.26 29.93
N THR A 208 20.89 13.85 29.81
CA THR A 208 21.16 14.95 28.88
C THR A 208 22.50 14.78 28.18
N ASN A 209 22.66 15.40 27.00
CA ASN A 209 23.94 15.39 26.27
C ASN A 209 25.07 16.12 27.03
N GLY A 210 24.73 17.18 27.76
CA GLY A 210 25.73 18.06 28.39
C GLY A 210 26.68 18.66 27.36
N ALA A 211 27.98 18.41 27.52
CA ALA A 211 29.04 18.80 26.59
C ALA A 211 29.24 17.81 25.42
N SER A 212 28.61 16.63 25.46
CA SER A 212 28.74 15.60 24.41
C SER A 212 27.94 15.93 23.16
N SER A 213 28.51 15.57 21.99
CA SER A 213 27.83 15.72 20.70
C SER A 213 26.56 14.86 20.61
N SER A 214 26.56 13.73 21.30
CA SER A 214 25.40 12.90 21.60
C SER A 214 25.67 12.04 22.84
N LEU A 215 24.63 11.74 23.61
CA LEU A 215 24.65 10.66 24.59
C LEU A 215 23.68 9.55 24.17
N SER A 216 24.17 8.30 24.13
CA SER A 216 23.39 7.08 23.85
C SER A 216 23.18 6.25 25.11
N VAL A 217 22.08 5.51 25.19
CA VAL A 217 21.71 4.66 26.34
C VAL A 217 21.54 3.22 25.87
N VAL A 218 22.33 2.28 26.39
CA VAL A 218 22.31 0.88 25.95
C VAL A 218 21.84 -0.03 27.08
N LYS A 219 20.64 -0.60 26.96
CA LYS A 219 20.11 -1.59 27.90
C LYS A 219 20.54 -3.01 27.51
N ASN A 220 21.44 -3.57 28.31
CA ASN A 220 21.93 -4.95 28.27
C ASN A 220 21.43 -5.74 29.49
N GLY A 221 21.79 -7.01 29.61
CA GLY A 221 21.46 -7.86 30.76
C GLY A 221 19.98 -8.28 30.82
N THR A 222 19.69 -9.32 31.60
CA THR A 222 18.31 -9.86 31.73
C THR A 222 17.43 -9.04 32.68
N GLY A 223 18.03 -8.21 33.53
CA GLY A 223 17.37 -7.41 34.56
C GLY A 223 16.54 -6.23 34.03
N VAL A 224 16.04 -5.42 34.96
CA VAL A 224 15.03 -4.39 34.70
C VAL A 224 15.50 -3.00 35.11
N TRP A 225 15.52 -2.06 34.17
CA TRP A 225 15.88 -0.66 34.41
C TRP A 225 14.68 0.27 34.19
N GLU A 226 14.50 1.25 35.07
CA GLU A 226 13.43 2.24 35.00
C GLU A 226 13.97 3.64 34.67
N LEU A 227 13.48 4.24 33.59
CA LEU A 227 13.60 5.68 33.34
C LEU A 227 12.36 6.37 33.92
N ARG A 228 12.57 7.20 34.94
CA ARG A 228 11.52 7.86 35.72
C ARG A 228 11.91 9.30 36.09
N PRO A 229 12.26 10.18 35.12
CA PRO A 229 12.53 11.59 35.40
C PRO A 229 11.39 12.21 36.23
N THR A 230 11.70 12.80 37.40
CA THR A 230 10.69 13.38 38.30
C THR A 230 10.54 14.90 38.20
N PHE A 231 11.48 15.59 37.57
CA PHE A 231 11.52 17.05 37.51
C PHE A 231 11.71 17.57 36.08
N ASP A 232 12.77 17.11 35.40
CA ASP A 232 13.13 17.53 34.04
C ASP A 232 13.11 16.35 33.07
N ALA A 233 12.78 16.62 31.81
CA ALA A 233 12.72 15.61 30.76
C ALA A 233 14.09 15.13 30.29
N ASN A 234 14.14 13.89 29.81
CA ASN A 234 15.29 13.39 29.05
C ASN A 234 15.43 14.17 27.73
N THR A 235 16.64 14.58 27.38
CA THR A 235 16.91 15.40 26.16
C THR A 235 18.06 14.87 25.29
N TYR A 236 18.72 13.79 25.70
CA TYR A 236 19.85 13.19 24.98
C TYR A 236 19.52 12.79 23.53
N SER A 237 20.46 12.95 22.60
CA SER A 237 20.24 12.77 21.16
C SER A 237 20.82 11.49 20.54
N GLY A 238 21.61 10.72 21.29
CA GLY A 238 22.09 9.41 20.84
C GLY A 238 21.00 8.34 20.95
N ASP A 239 21.25 7.17 20.39
CA ASP A 239 20.25 6.10 20.32
C ASP A 239 20.03 5.43 21.69
N THR A 240 18.79 5.03 21.93
CA THR A 240 18.43 4.12 23.03
C THR A 240 18.35 2.71 22.49
N ILE A 241 19.31 1.85 22.82
CA ILE A 241 19.40 0.48 22.28
C ILE A 241 19.04 -0.52 23.37
N ILE A 242 18.05 -1.40 23.14
CA ILE A 242 17.54 -2.38 24.10
C ILE A 242 17.86 -3.80 23.60
N ASN A 243 19.02 -4.33 24.00
CA ASN A 243 19.50 -5.65 23.59
C ASN A 243 18.95 -6.79 24.47
N GLY A 244 18.61 -6.52 25.75
CA GLY A 244 18.13 -7.57 26.67
C GLY A 244 17.33 -7.04 27.86
N GLY A 245 16.58 -7.94 28.51
CA GLY A 245 15.81 -7.64 29.72
C GLY A 245 14.70 -6.60 29.47
N LEU A 246 14.42 -5.74 30.46
CA LEU A 246 13.33 -4.75 30.37
C LEU A 246 13.84 -3.32 30.60
N LEU A 247 13.59 -2.43 29.64
CA LEU A 247 13.64 -0.98 29.85
C LEU A 247 12.21 -0.45 30.04
N ARG A 248 11.91 0.08 31.21
CA ARG A 248 10.56 0.54 31.59
C ARG A 248 10.51 2.05 31.78
N LEU A 249 9.48 2.69 31.24
CA LEU A 249 9.32 4.14 31.20
C LEU A 249 8.18 4.54 32.15
N MET A 250 8.51 5.32 33.18
CA MET A 250 7.72 5.42 34.43
C MET A 250 7.27 6.84 34.81
N SER A 251 7.40 7.81 33.90
CA SER A 251 7.06 9.21 34.13
C SER A 251 6.49 9.91 32.89
N THR A 252 5.50 10.78 33.12
CA THR A 252 4.93 11.71 32.14
C THR A 252 5.86 12.88 31.82
N VAL A 253 6.86 13.15 32.67
CA VAL A 253 7.85 14.22 32.55
C VAL A 253 8.97 13.81 31.57
N GLY A 254 8.62 13.24 30.42
CA GLY A 254 9.60 12.89 29.36
C GLY A 254 10.55 11.73 29.70
N SER A 255 10.01 10.57 30.10
CA SER A 255 10.82 9.33 30.28
C SER A 255 11.57 8.91 29.01
N MET A 256 10.99 9.19 27.84
CA MET A 256 11.67 9.09 26.56
C MET A 256 12.25 10.45 26.21
N SER A 257 13.51 10.50 25.77
CA SER A 257 14.03 11.64 25.04
C SER A 257 13.32 11.79 23.68
N PRO A 258 12.83 12.98 23.31
CA PRO A 258 12.24 13.27 22.01
C PRO A 258 13.29 13.24 20.87
N ASN A 259 14.58 13.29 21.21
CA ASN A 259 15.68 13.37 20.25
C ASN A 259 16.29 12.00 19.90
N SER A 260 16.00 10.97 20.71
CA SER A 260 16.58 9.63 20.61
C SER A 260 15.70 8.67 19.80
N ASN A 261 16.32 7.80 18.98
CA ASN A 261 15.66 6.64 18.41
C ASN A 261 15.71 5.46 19.40
N TYR A 262 14.65 4.66 19.46
CA TYR A 262 14.57 3.50 20.36
C TYR A 262 14.66 2.22 19.54
N ILE A 263 15.77 1.50 19.66
CA ILE A 263 16.11 0.32 18.85
C ILE A 263 16.07 -0.91 19.74
N ILE A 264 15.14 -1.83 19.50
CA ILE A 264 14.92 -3.02 20.33
C ILE A 264 15.44 -4.25 19.57
N ASN A 265 16.46 -4.93 20.13
CA ASN A 265 17.24 -6.00 19.49
C ASN A 265 17.09 -7.38 20.15
N GLY A 266 16.22 -7.53 21.15
CA GLY A 266 16.09 -8.77 21.93
C GLY A 266 15.57 -8.56 23.36
N GLY A 267 15.60 -7.33 23.87
CA GLY A 267 14.93 -6.97 25.11
C GLY A 267 13.49 -6.45 24.89
N THR A 268 12.91 -5.94 25.97
CA THR A 268 11.58 -5.34 26.00
C THR A 268 11.69 -3.84 26.31
N LEU A 269 11.07 -2.99 25.48
CA LEU A 269 10.73 -1.61 25.86
C LEU A 269 9.30 -1.59 26.38
N ARG A 270 9.07 -0.97 27.54
CA ARG A 270 7.75 -0.86 28.16
C ARG A 270 7.39 0.57 28.58
N PRO A 271 6.66 1.33 27.76
CA PRO A 271 5.86 2.46 28.24
C PRO A 271 4.83 1.98 29.27
N ASN A 272 4.80 2.63 30.45
CA ASN A 272 3.83 2.38 31.51
C ASN A 272 2.89 3.58 31.76
N PHE A 273 3.14 4.73 31.13
CA PHE A 273 2.40 5.98 31.34
C PHE A 273 2.03 6.64 30.00
N ASN A 274 0.90 7.34 30.00
CA ASN A 274 0.43 8.21 28.92
C ASN A 274 1.29 9.49 28.90
N GLY A 275 1.77 9.92 27.73
CA GLY A 275 2.53 11.18 27.57
C GLY A 275 3.98 11.06 27.06
N VAL A 276 4.50 9.84 26.83
CA VAL A 276 5.89 9.69 26.38
C VAL A 276 6.08 10.02 24.89
N THR A 277 7.18 10.70 24.58
CA THR A 277 7.54 11.17 23.23
C THR A 277 8.94 10.68 22.84
N GLY A 278 9.06 10.04 21.68
CA GLY A 278 10.34 9.65 21.10
C GLY A 278 10.49 10.13 19.65
N LYS A 279 11.70 10.05 19.10
CA LYS A 279 11.94 10.35 17.68
C LYS A 279 11.37 9.25 16.79
N SER A 280 11.80 8.01 17.02
CA SER A 280 11.33 6.81 16.32
C SER A 280 11.45 5.58 17.21
N ILE A 281 10.71 4.52 16.87
CA ILE A 281 10.88 3.18 17.47
C ILE A 281 11.17 2.19 16.34
N LYS A 282 12.28 1.46 16.47
CA LYS A 282 12.62 0.30 15.65
C LYS A 282 12.57 -0.97 16.50
N VAL A 283 11.77 -1.94 16.08
CA VAL A 283 11.72 -3.29 16.67
C VAL A 283 12.36 -4.26 15.69
N ASN A 284 13.52 -4.81 16.05
CA ASN A 284 14.14 -5.90 15.33
C ASN A 284 13.63 -7.26 15.87
N SER A 285 13.94 -8.33 15.15
CA SER A 285 13.68 -9.72 15.55
C SER A 285 14.02 -10.00 17.02
N GLY A 286 13.15 -10.73 17.73
CA GLY A 286 13.27 -11.01 19.17
C GLY A 286 12.97 -9.83 20.11
N GLY A 287 12.91 -8.58 19.61
CA GLY A 287 12.55 -7.42 20.39
C GLY A 287 11.05 -7.31 20.69
N THR A 288 10.70 -6.79 21.87
CA THR A 288 9.30 -6.60 22.28
C THR A 288 9.00 -5.13 22.63
N LEU A 289 7.89 -4.58 22.09
CA LEU A 289 7.31 -3.33 22.58
C LEU A 289 6.03 -3.64 23.38
N GLN A 290 6.17 -3.75 24.70
CA GLN A 290 5.07 -4.09 25.60
C GLN A 290 4.41 -2.82 26.14
N ALA A 291 3.08 -2.77 26.19
CA ALA A 291 2.34 -1.71 26.89
C ALA A 291 1.65 -2.28 28.13
N SER A 292 1.48 -1.47 29.18
CA SER A 292 0.40 -1.72 30.14
C SER A 292 -0.97 -1.45 29.49
N ALA A 293 -2.06 -1.90 30.12
CA ALA A 293 -3.42 -1.76 29.55
C ALA A 293 -3.77 -0.31 29.15
N ASP A 294 -3.23 0.66 29.89
CA ASP A 294 -3.49 2.10 29.80
C ASP A 294 -2.32 2.92 29.21
N ALA A 295 -1.24 2.26 28.75
CA ALA A 295 -0.06 2.97 28.23
C ALA A 295 -0.26 3.46 26.77
N VAL A 296 0.09 4.73 26.56
CA VAL A 296 -0.02 5.44 25.28
C VAL A 296 1.35 6.03 24.93
N ILE A 297 1.82 5.78 23.71
CA ILE A 297 2.99 6.46 23.15
C ILE A 297 2.47 7.71 22.43
N ASN A 298 2.49 8.83 23.15
CA ASN A 298 1.75 10.04 22.76
C ASN A 298 2.33 10.78 21.57
N SER A 299 3.60 10.58 21.24
CA SER A 299 4.09 10.97 19.91
C SER A 299 5.37 10.25 19.47
N LEU A 300 5.42 9.93 18.18
CA LEU A 300 6.65 9.57 17.45
C LEU A 300 6.91 10.60 16.35
N ASN A 301 7.93 11.44 16.55
CA ASN A 301 8.23 12.61 15.70
C ASN A 301 9.44 12.38 14.77
N ALA A 302 9.34 11.40 13.87
CA ALA A 302 10.38 11.18 12.88
C ALA A 302 10.32 12.23 11.77
N THR A 303 11.31 13.11 11.73
CA THR A 303 11.51 14.14 10.67
C THR A 303 12.14 13.59 9.39
N SER A 304 12.41 12.28 9.35
CA SER A 304 12.81 11.52 8.16
C SER A 304 12.63 10.01 8.42
N GLY A 305 12.31 9.25 7.38
CA GLY A 305 12.06 7.81 7.50
C GLY A 305 10.77 7.46 8.28
N PRO A 306 10.59 6.16 8.62
CA PRO A 306 9.43 5.70 9.38
C PRO A 306 9.50 6.13 10.85
N SER A 307 8.36 6.53 11.41
CA SER A 307 8.22 6.75 12.87
C SER A 307 8.28 5.44 13.64
N LEU A 308 7.72 4.38 13.05
CA LEU A 308 7.63 3.05 13.62
C LEU A 308 8.08 2.00 12.59
N TRP A 309 9.10 1.22 12.92
CA TRP A 309 9.72 0.27 11.99
C TRP A 309 9.88 -1.13 12.61
N PHE A 310 9.30 -2.13 11.94
CA PHE A 310 9.49 -3.55 12.21
C PHE A 310 10.45 -4.14 11.18
N ASN A 311 11.47 -4.84 11.68
CA ASN A 311 12.53 -5.41 10.85
C ASN A 311 12.83 -6.84 11.32
N PHE A 312 12.27 -7.81 10.60
CA PHE A 312 12.52 -9.23 10.85
C PHE A 312 13.93 -9.61 10.36
N THR A 313 14.59 -10.52 11.08
CA THR A 313 15.92 -11.04 10.75
C THR A 313 16.00 -12.46 11.30
N GLY A 314 16.05 -13.45 10.41
CA GLY A 314 15.85 -14.87 10.76
C GLY A 314 14.36 -15.22 10.95
N THR A 315 14.07 -16.50 11.22
CA THR A 315 12.71 -17.03 11.37
C THR A 315 12.15 -16.79 12.78
N THR A 316 11.05 -16.06 12.90
CA THR A 316 10.37 -15.75 14.17
C THR A 316 8.85 -15.71 14.04
N GLY A 317 8.16 -15.98 15.15
CA GLY A 317 6.70 -15.97 15.23
C GLY A 317 6.09 -14.55 15.19
N PRO A 318 4.75 -14.44 15.29
CA PRO A 318 4.03 -13.18 15.13
C PRO A 318 4.39 -12.14 16.21
N ILE A 319 4.60 -10.89 15.79
CA ILE A 319 4.83 -9.76 16.70
C ILE A 319 3.48 -9.14 17.06
N THR A 320 3.16 -9.10 18.35
CA THR A 320 1.97 -8.39 18.86
C THR A 320 2.37 -7.07 19.50
N MET A 321 1.71 -5.97 19.12
CA MET A 321 1.90 -4.66 19.75
C MET A 321 0.70 -4.29 20.64
N GLY A 322 0.98 -3.74 21.81
CA GLY A 322 -0.03 -3.38 22.83
C GLY A 322 -0.25 -1.88 23.09
N ALA A 323 0.56 -0.99 22.51
CA ALA A 323 0.49 0.46 22.76
C ALA A 323 -0.43 1.16 21.74
N PHE A 324 -1.11 2.24 22.15
CA PHE A 324 -1.61 3.24 21.20
C PHE A 324 -0.45 4.15 20.76
N VAL A 325 -0.40 4.52 19.48
CA VAL A 325 0.67 5.32 18.87
C VAL A 325 0.06 6.51 18.13
N ASN A 326 0.62 7.69 18.35
CA ASN A 326 0.30 8.91 17.62
C ASN A 326 1.49 9.37 16.77
N PHE A 327 1.28 9.60 15.48
CA PHE A 327 2.29 10.13 14.58
C PHE A 327 2.18 11.66 14.48
N VAL A 328 3.23 12.37 14.87
CA VAL A 328 3.32 13.84 14.77
C VAL A 328 4.28 14.29 13.67
N GLY A 329 4.40 15.59 13.45
CA GLY A 329 5.12 16.17 12.30
C GLY A 329 4.19 16.53 11.14
N THR A 330 4.60 17.51 10.34
CA THR A 330 3.76 18.25 9.38
C THR A 330 4.13 18.03 7.91
N THR A 331 5.07 17.12 7.62
CA THR A 331 5.51 16.81 6.25
C THR A 331 4.87 15.51 5.77
N ALA A 332 4.06 15.61 4.70
CA ALA A 332 3.47 14.44 4.06
C ALA A 332 4.54 13.47 3.53
N GLY A 333 4.26 12.16 3.61
CA GLY A 333 5.20 11.12 3.20
C GLY A 333 6.33 10.84 4.21
N GLN A 334 6.34 11.49 5.37
CA GLN A 334 7.28 11.23 6.47
C GLN A 334 6.60 10.65 7.71
N GLY A 335 7.39 10.04 8.60
CA GLY A 335 6.88 9.27 9.72
C GLY A 335 6.16 8.01 9.23
N GLY A 336 5.08 7.62 9.89
CA GLY A 336 4.30 6.44 9.47
C GLY A 336 4.98 5.11 9.84
N PHE A 337 4.62 4.06 9.10
CA PHE A 337 4.90 2.66 9.44
C PHE A 337 5.78 1.99 8.37
N LYS A 338 6.75 1.18 8.79
CA LYS A 338 7.49 0.28 7.91
C LYS A 338 7.56 -1.15 8.45
N LEU A 339 7.36 -2.13 7.57
CA LEU A 339 7.57 -3.56 7.75
C LEU A 339 8.68 -4.00 6.80
N SER A 340 9.69 -4.70 7.29
CA SER A 340 10.85 -5.11 6.49
C SER A 340 11.26 -6.56 6.75
N ASN A 341 11.77 -7.19 5.70
CA ASN A 341 12.49 -8.47 5.76
C ASN A 341 11.67 -9.65 6.34
N GLN A 342 10.35 -9.63 6.10
CA GLN A 342 9.40 -10.67 6.51
C GLN A 342 9.91 -12.09 6.20
N ASP A 343 9.95 -12.94 7.23
CA ASP A 343 10.22 -14.36 7.10
C ASP A 343 8.96 -15.16 6.68
N ALA A 344 9.05 -16.49 6.68
CA ALA A 344 7.97 -17.41 6.31
C ALA A 344 6.81 -17.54 7.33
N THR A 345 6.77 -16.73 8.40
CA THR A 345 5.70 -16.72 9.41
C THR A 345 5.35 -15.33 9.96
N GLY A 346 6.15 -14.30 9.66
CA GLY A 346 5.97 -12.94 10.17
C GLY A 346 4.60 -12.35 9.86
N LYS A 347 3.76 -12.21 10.89
CA LYS A 347 2.55 -11.40 10.90
C LYS A 347 2.65 -10.40 12.05
N VAL A 348 2.40 -9.12 11.78
CA VAL A 348 2.34 -8.08 12.83
C VAL A 348 0.88 -7.80 13.15
N SER A 349 0.50 -8.06 14.40
CA SER A 349 -0.84 -7.75 14.93
C SER A 349 -0.76 -6.57 15.90
N TYR A 350 -1.23 -5.42 15.45
CA TYR A 350 -1.31 -4.21 16.25
C TYR A 350 -2.66 -4.15 16.98
N SER A 351 -2.66 -4.38 18.30
CA SER A 351 -3.90 -4.64 19.07
C SER A 351 -4.68 -3.40 19.49
N LYS A 352 -4.05 -2.21 19.53
CA LYS A 352 -4.69 -0.92 19.89
C LYS A 352 -4.98 -0.08 18.64
N GLY A 353 -5.44 1.15 18.84
CA GLY A 353 -5.64 2.14 17.79
C GLY A 353 -4.39 3.00 17.52
N MET A 354 -4.47 3.86 16.51
CA MET A 354 -3.43 4.82 16.20
C MET A 354 -4.00 6.15 15.71
N ASP A 355 -3.24 7.22 15.89
CA ASP A 355 -3.50 8.52 15.27
C ASP A 355 -2.43 8.81 14.22
N LEU A 356 -2.85 9.15 13.00
CA LEU A 356 -1.99 9.50 11.87
C LEU A 356 -1.50 10.96 11.92
N GLY A 357 -2.09 11.78 12.79
CA GLY A 357 -1.89 13.22 12.85
C GLY A 357 -2.62 13.94 11.72
N THR A 358 -1.94 14.90 11.09
CA THR A 358 -2.53 15.87 10.15
C THR A 358 -2.07 15.72 8.69
N VAL A 359 -1.31 14.67 8.36
CA VAL A 359 -0.72 14.48 7.02
C VAL A 359 -0.77 13.03 6.53
N GLN A 360 -0.62 12.83 5.21
CA GLN A 360 -0.46 11.49 4.63
C GLN A 360 0.79 10.79 5.19
N ARG A 361 0.61 9.58 5.72
CA ARG A 361 1.66 8.73 6.29
C ARG A 361 1.95 7.54 5.38
N PRO A 362 3.23 7.22 5.09
CA PRO A 362 3.56 6.00 4.37
C PRO A 362 3.30 4.78 5.27
N PHE A 363 2.74 3.73 4.67
CA PHE A 363 2.66 2.39 5.24
C PHE A 363 3.41 1.47 4.28
N ASP A 364 4.72 1.30 4.51
CA ASP A 364 5.61 0.47 3.70
C ASP A 364 5.59 -0.97 4.20
N ILE A 365 4.73 -1.80 3.61
CA ILE A 365 4.47 -3.15 4.08
C ILE A 365 5.16 -4.17 3.16
N ALA A 366 6.27 -4.75 3.61
CA ALA A 366 6.84 -5.94 2.98
C ALA A 366 5.87 -7.14 3.06
N GLN A 367 5.88 -7.97 2.02
CA GLN A 367 5.11 -9.22 1.95
C GLN A 367 5.94 -10.37 2.53
N SER A 368 5.34 -11.23 3.35
CA SER A 368 5.92 -12.52 3.73
C SER A 368 5.78 -13.54 2.59
N ALA A 369 6.78 -14.42 2.45
CA ALA A 369 6.82 -15.45 1.42
C ALA A 369 5.71 -16.52 1.50
N THR A 370 5.00 -16.61 2.63
CA THR A 370 3.93 -17.59 2.88
C THR A 370 2.55 -16.96 3.08
N ASN A 371 2.48 -15.67 3.39
CA ASN A 371 1.25 -14.88 3.52
C ASN A 371 0.66 -14.54 2.13
N LEU A 372 0.42 -15.56 1.32
CA LEU A 372 -0.01 -15.41 -0.08
C LEU A 372 -1.53 -15.62 -0.27
N GLY A 373 -2.24 -16.07 0.76
CA GLY A 373 -3.68 -16.30 0.70
C GLY A 373 -4.53 -15.03 0.74
N ALA A 374 -5.79 -15.14 0.28
CA ALA A 374 -6.76 -14.06 0.33
C ALA A 374 -7.11 -13.60 1.76
N ASP A 375 -6.85 -14.42 2.79
CA ASP A 375 -7.03 -14.06 4.20
C ASP A 375 -5.74 -13.68 4.91
N ASP A 376 -4.59 -13.76 4.24
CA ASP A 376 -3.30 -13.48 4.86
C ASP A 376 -3.02 -11.97 4.93
N ASN A 377 -2.59 -11.53 6.11
CA ASN A 377 -2.21 -10.15 6.41
C ASN A 377 -0.80 -10.07 6.99
N ASP A 378 0.05 -9.25 6.37
CA ASP A 378 1.41 -8.97 6.87
C ASP A 378 1.36 -7.99 8.05
N LEU A 379 0.51 -6.95 7.93
CA LEU A 379 0.14 -6.05 9.02
C LEU A 379 -1.37 -6.05 9.23
N GLN A 380 -1.80 -6.27 10.47
CA GLN A 380 -3.19 -6.15 10.91
C GLN A 380 -3.32 -5.10 12.00
N VAL A 381 -4.25 -4.16 11.84
CA VAL A 381 -4.55 -3.09 12.81
C VAL A 381 -5.94 -3.34 13.40
N ASN A 382 -6.00 -3.65 14.70
CA ASN A 382 -7.22 -4.10 15.39
C ASN A 382 -8.00 -2.98 16.10
N GLY A 383 -7.33 -1.92 16.56
CA GLY A 383 -8.00 -0.70 17.02
C GLY A 383 -8.25 0.30 15.91
N ALA A 384 -9.02 1.35 16.21
CA ALA A 384 -9.35 2.39 15.25
C ALA A 384 -8.11 3.15 14.76
N VAL A 385 -8.04 3.41 13.46
CA VAL A 385 -7.09 4.36 12.85
C VAL A 385 -7.79 5.71 12.68
N ASN A 386 -7.25 6.76 13.30
CA ASN A 386 -7.81 8.11 13.31
C ASN A 386 -6.80 9.15 12.79
N GLY A 387 -7.23 10.39 12.59
CA GLY A 387 -6.37 11.52 12.25
C GLY A 387 -7.12 12.59 11.45
N ALA A 388 -7.18 13.81 11.99
CA ALA A 388 -7.83 14.94 11.32
C ALA A 388 -6.87 15.55 10.29
N GLY A 389 -7.11 15.28 9.01
CA GLY A 389 -6.20 15.56 7.89
C GLY A 389 -5.16 14.47 7.64
N GLY A 390 -4.92 13.59 8.61
CA GLY A 390 -4.06 12.41 8.47
C GLY A 390 -4.70 11.31 7.64
N GLY A 391 -3.88 10.64 6.82
CA GLY A 391 -4.32 9.53 5.96
C GLY A 391 -3.17 8.59 5.61
N ILE A 392 -3.44 7.61 4.75
CA ILE A 392 -2.55 6.46 4.51
C ILE A 392 -2.11 6.44 3.05
N THR A 393 -0.81 6.38 2.80
CA THR A 393 -0.24 5.98 1.51
C THR A 393 0.38 4.59 1.66
N LYS A 394 -0.35 3.57 1.21
CA LYS A 394 0.06 2.16 1.26
C LYS A 394 1.04 1.85 0.13
N ILE A 395 2.26 1.49 0.52
CA ILE A 395 3.36 1.06 -0.36
C ILE A 395 3.89 -0.32 0.10
N GLY A 396 4.85 -0.88 -0.65
CA GLY A 396 5.33 -2.24 -0.47
C GLY A 396 4.31 -3.32 -0.89
N PRO A 397 4.75 -4.55 -1.23
CA PRO A 397 3.90 -5.57 -1.83
C PRO A 397 2.92 -6.26 -0.86
N GLY A 398 3.11 -6.14 0.45
CA GLY A 398 2.34 -6.86 1.46
C GLY A 398 0.93 -6.32 1.70
N THR A 399 0.17 -7.04 2.53
CA THR A 399 -1.22 -6.73 2.90
C THR A 399 -1.31 -5.94 4.20
N LEU A 400 -2.00 -4.80 4.16
CA LEU A 400 -2.52 -4.07 5.32
C LEU A 400 -4.00 -4.45 5.55
N LYS A 401 -4.32 -5.06 6.69
CA LYS A 401 -5.70 -5.34 7.11
C LYS A 401 -6.16 -4.35 8.17
N LEU A 402 -7.15 -3.51 7.83
CA LEU A 402 -7.89 -2.69 8.78
C LEU A 402 -9.01 -3.54 9.38
N ASN A 403 -8.77 -4.04 10.59
CA ASN A 403 -9.63 -5.01 11.25
C ASN A 403 -10.67 -4.37 12.18
N ASN A 404 -10.54 -3.07 12.45
CA ASN A 404 -11.52 -2.29 13.19
C ASN A 404 -12.64 -1.74 12.28
N ALA A 405 -13.86 -1.60 12.82
CA ALA A 405 -15.01 -1.05 12.09
C ALA A 405 -15.14 0.49 12.15
N ALA A 406 -14.30 1.18 12.93
CA ALA A 406 -14.45 2.60 13.24
C ALA A 406 -13.17 3.41 12.93
N ASN A 407 -12.63 3.31 11.71
CA ASN A 407 -11.46 4.07 11.31
C ASN A 407 -11.87 5.48 10.83
N GLY A 408 -11.64 6.49 11.68
CA GLY A 408 -12.10 7.87 11.51
C GLY A 408 -11.05 8.85 10.95
N PHE A 409 -10.03 8.37 10.24
CA PHE A 409 -9.05 9.25 9.59
C PHE A 409 -9.66 9.95 8.36
N THR A 410 -9.37 11.25 8.18
CA THR A 410 -10.03 12.06 7.14
C THR A 410 -9.16 12.37 5.92
N GLY A 411 -7.85 12.13 5.99
CA GLY A 411 -6.94 12.17 4.85
C GLY A 411 -7.15 10.97 3.92
N ALA A 412 -6.64 11.05 2.69
CA ALA A 412 -6.91 10.03 1.68
C ALA A 412 -6.33 8.66 2.05
N LEU A 413 -7.00 7.60 1.60
CA LEU A 413 -6.44 6.24 1.52
C LEU A 413 -5.91 6.03 0.10
N GLU A 414 -4.60 6.16 -0.09
CA GLU A 414 -3.94 5.87 -1.35
C GLU A 414 -3.28 4.48 -1.32
N VAL A 415 -3.53 3.66 -2.35
CA VAL A 415 -2.98 2.31 -2.50
C VAL A 415 -2.09 2.25 -3.74
N GLN A 416 -0.80 2.46 -3.56
CA GLN A 416 0.19 2.43 -4.65
C GLN A 416 0.74 1.01 -4.89
N GLN A 417 0.90 0.20 -3.84
CA GLN A 417 1.41 -1.18 -3.94
C GLN A 417 0.81 -2.11 -2.88
N GLY A 418 0.80 -3.41 -3.18
CA GLY A 418 0.24 -4.44 -2.30
C GLY A 418 -1.26 -4.30 -2.10
N THR A 419 -1.79 -4.83 -1.00
CA THR A 419 -3.24 -4.85 -0.73
C THR A 419 -3.61 -4.04 0.52
N VAL A 420 -4.77 -3.36 0.48
CA VAL A 420 -5.52 -2.94 1.68
C VAL A 420 -6.81 -3.76 1.76
N ARG A 421 -7.09 -4.34 2.92
CA ARG A 421 -8.26 -5.21 3.18
C ARG A 421 -9.01 -4.79 4.45
N PHE A 422 -10.31 -5.05 4.49
CA PHE A 422 -11.18 -4.76 5.63
C PHE A 422 -11.73 -6.05 6.27
N ASN A 423 -12.20 -5.96 7.52
CA ASN A 423 -12.87 -7.06 8.23
C ASN A 423 -14.34 -6.78 8.60
N SER A 424 -14.82 -5.55 8.35
CA SER A 424 -16.16 -5.09 8.69
C SER A 424 -16.69 -4.20 7.57
N PRO A 425 -18.01 -4.19 7.29
CA PRO A 425 -18.59 -3.20 6.39
C PRO A 425 -18.42 -1.79 6.96
N ASP A 426 -18.38 -0.80 6.08
CA ASP A 426 -18.26 0.64 6.41
C ASP A 426 -17.16 0.98 7.43
N ALA A 427 -16.02 0.27 7.33
CA ALA A 427 -14.91 0.40 8.27
C ALA A 427 -14.23 1.78 8.24
N LEU A 428 -14.48 2.58 7.20
CA LEU A 428 -13.95 3.92 6.98
C LEU A 428 -15.01 4.98 7.34
N THR A 429 -15.29 5.16 8.63
CA THR A 429 -16.42 5.97 9.13
C THR A 429 -16.35 7.45 8.75
N ALA A 430 -15.15 8.00 8.58
CA ALA A 430 -14.94 9.36 8.10
C ALA A 430 -15.09 9.53 6.57
N LYS A 431 -15.30 8.44 5.82
CA LYS A 431 -15.45 8.40 4.36
C LYS A 431 -14.35 9.21 3.62
N PRO A 432 -13.05 8.91 3.86
CA PRO A 432 -11.95 9.55 3.15
C PRO A 432 -12.03 9.26 1.64
N ALA A 433 -11.41 10.12 0.83
CA ALA A 433 -11.18 9.82 -0.57
C ALA A 433 -10.26 8.59 -0.71
N VAL A 434 -10.51 7.76 -1.72
CA VAL A 434 -9.72 6.55 -1.98
C VAL A 434 -9.08 6.63 -3.35
N ILE A 435 -7.78 6.40 -3.43
CA ILE A 435 -6.97 6.54 -4.65
C ILE A 435 -6.22 5.24 -4.89
N ILE A 436 -6.44 4.57 -6.02
CA ILE A 436 -5.70 3.37 -6.40
C ILE A 436 -4.68 3.73 -7.48
N SER A 437 -3.40 3.58 -7.16
CA SER A 437 -2.25 4.03 -7.95
C SER A 437 -1.28 2.87 -8.27
N GLY A 438 -1.80 1.63 -8.31
CA GLY A 438 -1.06 0.43 -8.70
C GLY A 438 -1.30 -0.80 -7.84
N GLY A 439 -1.77 -0.62 -6.59
CA GLY A 439 -2.08 -1.73 -5.68
C GLY A 439 -3.52 -2.23 -5.79
N ASN A 440 -3.97 -2.91 -4.73
CA ASN A 440 -5.28 -3.54 -4.64
C ASN A 440 -6.08 -3.03 -3.43
N LEU A 441 -7.31 -2.56 -3.64
CA LEU A 441 -8.29 -2.41 -2.57
C LEU A 441 -9.20 -3.64 -2.55
N ASP A 442 -9.01 -4.53 -1.58
CA ASP A 442 -9.82 -5.74 -1.45
C ASP A 442 -10.93 -5.53 -0.41
N VAL A 443 -12.15 -5.38 -0.90
CA VAL A 443 -13.33 -5.29 -0.04
C VAL A 443 -13.89 -6.66 0.36
N SER A 444 -13.32 -7.77 -0.12
CA SER A 444 -13.86 -9.12 0.09
C SER A 444 -15.36 -9.15 -0.29
N SER A 445 -16.24 -9.63 0.58
CA SER A 445 -17.70 -9.60 0.37
C SER A 445 -18.40 -8.42 1.08
N LEU A 446 -17.64 -7.38 1.46
CA LEU A 446 -18.12 -6.28 2.30
C LEU A 446 -18.53 -5.06 1.46
N THR A 447 -19.48 -4.28 1.97
CA THR A 447 -19.73 -2.92 1.49
C THR A 447 -18.81 -1.94 2.21
N GLN A 448 -18.09 -1.10 1.48
CA GLN A 448 -17.38 0.05 2.01
C GLN A 448 -17.94 1.34 1.43
N THR A 449 -18.53 2.18 2.28
CA THR A 449 -18.86 3.55 1.93
C THR A 449 -17.64 4.45 2.09
N ILE A 450 -17.29 5.18 1.02
CA ILE A 450 -16.09 6.02 0.96
C ILE A 450 -16.41 7.42 0.42
N GLY A 451 -15.41 8.30 0.42
CA GLY A 451 -15.44 9.56 -0.31
C GLY A 451 -15.24 9.34 -1.81
N ALA A 452 -14.80 10.38 -2.51
CA ALA A 452 -14.50 10.29 -3.95
C ALA A 452 -13.51 9.15 -4.26
N LEU A 453 -13.83 8.34 -5.27
CA LEU A 453 -12.99 7.24 -5.73
C LEU A 453 -12.18 7.65 -6.96
N GLN A 454 -10.87 7.45 -6.92
CA GLN A 454 -9.96 7.62 -8.06
C GLN A 454 -9.19 6.33 -8.33
N ILE A 455 -9.14 5.91 -9.60
CA ILE A 455 -8.39 4.73 -10.05
C ILE A 455 -7.47 5.16 -11.20
N ASN A 456 -6.17 5.18 -10.94
CA ASN A 456 -5.12 5.48 -11.92
C ASN A 456 -4.55 4.18 -12.51
N SER A 457 -4.39 3.15 -11.69
CA SER A 457 -3.91 1.82 -12.07
C SER A 457 -4.16 0.83 -10.92
N GLY A 458 -4.05 -0.47 -11.18
CA GLY A 458 -4.25 -1.51 -10.16
C GLY A 458 -5.69 -2.02 -10.10
N THR A 459 -6.11 -2.50 -8.93
CA THR A 459 -7.36 -3.28 -8.79
C THR A 459 -8.23 -2.85 -7.61
N ILE A 460 -9.54 -3.03 -7.77
CA ILE A 460 -10.50 -3.11 -6.67
C ILE A 460 -11.14 -4.50 -6.73
N SER A 461 -10.98 -5.28 -5.66
CA SER A 461 -11.29 -6.71 -5.64
C SER A 461 -12.39 -7.06 -4.65
N ALA A 462 -13.11 -8.14 -4.95
CA ALA A 462 -14.04 -8.82 -4.06
C ALA A 462 -13.62 -10.29 -3.94
N SER A 463 -12.59 -10.56 -3.12
CA SER A 463 -11.81 -11.82 -3.18
C SER A 463 -12.52 -13.10 -2.71
N SER A 464 -13.71 -13.01 -2.10
CA SER A 464 -14.41 -14.15 -1.47
C SER A 464 -15.64 -14.65 -2.25
N GLY A 465 -15.82 -14.23 -3.51
CA GLY A 465 -16.93 -14.68 -4.37
C GLY A 465 -18.30 -14.10 -4.05
N GLY A 466 -18.48 -13.47 -2.88
CA GLY A 466 -19.60 -12.57 -2.60
C GLY A 466 -19.34 -11.18 -3.18
N GLY A 467 -20.37 -10.54 -3.75
CA GLY A 467 -20.28 -9.24 -4.43
C GLY A 467 -19.99 -8.07 -3.50
N GLY A 468 -18.73 -7.95 -3.03
CA GLY A 468 -18.25 -6.79 -2.30
C GLY A 468 -18.48 -5.50 -3.07
N THR A 469 -18.83 -4.43 -2.36
CA THR A 469 -19.35 -3.19 -2.94
C THR A 469 -18.52 -1.99 -2.46
N VAL A 470 -18.17 -1.09 -3.38
CA VAL A 470 -17.63 0.23 -3.06
C VAL A 470 -18.69 1.27 -3.38
N ALA A 471 -19.26 1.85 -2.32
CA ALA A 471 -20.24 2.92 -2.42
C ALA A 471 -19.53 4.28 -2.32
N THR A 472 -19.71 5.14 -3.32
CA THR A 472 -18.98 6.41 -3.45
C THR A 472 -19.87 7.50 -4.06
N PRO A 473 -19.61 8.81 -3.84
CA PRO A 473 -20.32 9.89 -4.54
C PRO A 473 -19.79 10.14 -5.96
N SER A 474 -18.61 9.64 -6.33
CA SER A 474 -18.03 9.86 -7.66
C SER A 474 -16.94 8.84 -8.00
N ILE A 475 -16.86 8.44 -9.28
CA ILE A 475 -15.91 7.43 -9.77
C ILE A 475 -15.06 8.05 -10.88
N SER A 476 -13.79 8.30 -10.61
CA SER A 476 -12.80 8.78 -11.58
C SER A 476 -11.84 7.67 -11.97
N MET A 477 -11.74 7.33 -13.26
CA MET A 477 -10.78 6.36 -13.78
C MET A 477 -9.81 7.08 -14.73
N ASN A 478 -8.74 7.66 -14.19
CA ASN A 478 -7.75 8.41 -14.98
C ASN A 478 -6.54 7.53 -15.29
N VAL A 479 -6.70 6.58 -16.22
CA VAL A 479 -5.72 5.50 -16.45
C VAL A 479 -4.63 5.96 -17.44
N PRO A 480 -3.34 6.08 -17.04
CA PRO A 480 -2.28 6.53 -17.94
C PRO A 480 -2.04 5.59 -19.13
N ALA A 481 -1.36 6.08 -20.17
CA ALA A 481 -0.97 5.26 -21.32
C ALA A 481 -0.17 4.01 -20.88
N GLY A 482 -0.52 2.85 -21.41
CA GLY A 482 0.10 1.56 -21.05
C GLY A 482 -0.31 1.00 -19.68
N ALA A 483 -1.00 1.76 -18.83
CA ALA A 483 -1.50 1.27 -17.55
C ALA A 483 -2.85 0.54 -17.69
N LEU A 484 -3.10 -0.36 -16.74
CA LEU A 484 -4.34 -1.11 -16.58
C LEU A 484 -4.97 -0.82 -15.22
N ALA A 485 -6.30 -0.71 -15.21
CA ALA A 485 -7.13 -0.66 -14.02
C ALA A 485 -8.25 -1.71 -14.11
N GLN A 486 -8.64 -2.30 -12.99
CA GLN A 486 -9.77 -3.24 -12.93
C GLN A 486 -10.66 -3.00 -11.70
N ALA A 487 -11.97 -2.99 -11.90
CA ALA A 487 -12.96 -3.05 -10.83
C ALA A 487 -13.73 -4.39 -10.92
N SER A 488 -13.50 -5.22 -9.90
CA SER A 488 -14.16 -6.52 -9.69
C SER A 488 -15.06 -6.54 -8.46
N ALA A 489 -15.00 -5.48 -7.63
CA ALA A 489 -16.09 -5.12 -6.72
C ALA A 489 -17.19 -4.36 -7.48
N VAL A 490 -18.42 -4.42 -6.98
CA VAL A 490 -19.55 -3.61 -7.45
C VAL A 490 -19.29 -2.14 -7.12
N LEU A 491 -19.34 -1.26 -8.11
CA LEU A 491 -19.32 0.19 -7.90
C LEU A 491 -20.76 0.71 -7.79
N ALA A 492 -21.06 1.41 -6.70
CA ALA A 492 -22.39 1.86 -6.31
C ALA A 492 -22.39 3.31 -5.81
N ASP A 493 -23.60 3.90 -5.74
CA ASP A 493 -23.81 5.21 -5.13
C ASP A 493 -23.69 5.15 -3.60
N SER A 494 -22.98 6.09 -2.97
CA SER A 494 -23.11 6.32 -1.51
C SER A 494 -24.15 7.37 -1.16
N THR A 495 -24.25 8.42 -1.99
CA THR A 495 -25.09 9.60 -1.80
C THR A 495 -25.29 10.28 -3.14
N GLY A 496 -26.54 10.56 -3.52
CA GLY A 496 -26.85 11.08 -4.86
C GLY A 496 -26.56 10.03 -5.94
N SER A 497 -26.30 10.49 -7.17
CA SER A 497 -26.02 9.64 -8.33
C SER A 497 -24.56 9.79 -8.74
N ALA A 498 -23.75 8.76 -8.52
CA ALA A 498 -22.33 8.78 -8.85
C ALA A 498 -22.11 8.54 -10.33
N THR A 499 -21.39 9.46 -10.99
CA THR A 499 -20.98 9.32 -12.39
C THR A 499 -19.62 8.64 -12.47
N LEU A 500 -19.47 7.67 -13.38
CA LEU A 500 -18.18 7.10 -13.79
C LEU A 500 -17.58 7.94 -14.91
N THR A 501 -16.41 8.54 -14.69
CA THR A 501 -15.67 9.27 -15.72
C THR A 501 -14.34 8.57 -16.02
N LYS A 502 -14.19 8.04 -17.24
CA LYS A 502 -12.97 7.43 -17.76
C LYS A 502 -12.17 8.44 -18.59
N THR A 503 -10.94 8.70 -18.15
CA THR A 503 -9.93 9.54 -18.82
C THR A 503 -8.59 8.79 -18.89
N GLY A 504 -7.58 9.44 -19.48
CA GLY A 504 -6.27 8.84 -19.74
C GLY A 504 -6.30 7.77 -20.84
N ALA A 505 -5.17 7.54 -21.51
CA ALA A 505 -5.11 6.68 -22.69
C ALA A 505 -5.10 5.16 -22.37
N GLY A 506 -4.96 4.76 -21.11
CA GLY A 506 -4.93 3.35 -20.69
C GLY A 506 -6.31 2.70 -20.64
N THR A 507 -6.33 1.43 -20.18
CA THR A 507 -7.55 0.60 -20.14
C THR A 507 -8.07 0.44 -18.72
N ALA A 508 -9.33 0.77 -18.49
CA ALA A 508 -10.09 0.35 -17.31
C ALA A 508 -11.00 -0.84 -17.67
N THR A 509 -11.05 -1.88 -16.84
CA THR A 509 -11.95 -3.04 -17.04
C THR A 509 -12.97 -3.12 -15.90
N LEU A 510 -14.26 -3.16 -16.24
CA LEU A 510 -15.36 -3.48 -15.32
C LEU A 510 -15.67 -4.98 -15.45
N THR A 511 -15.66 -5.72 -14.34
CA THR A 511 -16.01 -7.16 -14.32
C THR A 511 -17.23 -7.50 -13.46
N ALA A 512 -17.57 -6.63 -12.51
CA ALA A 512 -18.79 -6.72 -11.71
C ALA A 512 -20.00 -6.06 -12.40
N VAL A 513 -21.21 -6.47 -11.99
CA VAL A 513 -22.46 -5.78 -12.33
C VAL A 513 -22.54 -4.51 -11.48
N ASN A 514 -22.34 -3.34 -12.09
CA ASN A 514 -22.28 -2.06 -11.39
C ASN A 514 -23.65 -1.40 -11.27
N THR A 515 -23.86 -0.63 -10.20
CA THR A 515 -25.18 -0.09 -9.81
C THR A 515 -25.21 1.41 -9.55
N TYR A 516 -24.12 2.14 -9.81
CA TYR A 516 -24.06 3.61 -9.71
C TYR A 516 -25.05 4.30 -10.68
N THR A 517 -25.83 5.30 -10.26
CA THR A 517 -26.92 5.83 -11.12
C THR A 517 -26.54 7.04 -11.98
N GLY A 518 -25.39 7.68 -11.75
CA GLY A 518 -25.01 8.95 -12.38
C GLY A 518 -24.50 8.87 -13.83
N GLY A 519 -24.62 7.72 -14.49
CA GLY A 519 -24.15 7.50 -15.87
C GLY A 519 -22.63 7.31 -16.01
N THR A 520 -22.20 7.11 -17.25
CA THR A 520 -20.84 6.74 -17.64
C THR A 520 -20.33 7.63 -18.77
N ASN A 521 -19.24 8.36 -18.53
CA ASN A 521 -18.57 9.22 -19.50
C ASN A 521 -17.18 8.64 -19.85
N VAL A 522 -16.93 8.35 -21.13
CA VAL A 522 -15.65 7.82 -21.61
C VAL A 522 -15.00 8.82 -22.55
N ASN A 523 -14.04 9.59 -22.05
CA ASN A 523 -13.45 10.73 -22.75
C ASN A 523 -12.10 10.42 -23.41
N ALA A 524 -11.40 9.37 -22.96
CA ALA A 524 -10.13 8.92 -23.53
C ALA A 524 -9.82 7.46 -23.14
N GLY A 525 -9.06 6.77 -24.02
CA GLY A 525 -8.63 5.39 -23.81
C GLY A 525 -9.80 4.41 -23.77
N THR A 526 -9.57 3.21 -23.21
CA THR A 526 -10.56 2.12 -23.26
C THR A 526 -11.27 1.93 -21.92
N LEU A 527 -12.61 1.95 -21.93
CA LEU A 527 -13.44 1.32 -20.92
C LEU A 527 -13.87 -0.05 -21.45
N ARG A 528 -13.40 -1.12 -20.84
CA ARG A 528 -13.73 -2.49 -21.21
C ARG A 528 -14.78 -3.08 -20.28
N ILE A 529 -15.85 -3.60 -20.85
CA ILE A 529 -16.91 -4.29 -20.11
C ILE A 529 -16.70 -5.79 -20.31
N ALA A 530 -16.32 -6.51 -19.24
CA ALA A 530 -16.15 -7.97 -19.31
C ALA A 530 -17.51 -8.68 -19.41
N THR A 531 -17.49 -9.98 -19.71
CA THR A 531 -18.70 -10.78 -20.00
C THR A 531 -19.76 -10.71 -18.89
N THR A 532 -19.34 -10.73 -17.62
CA THR A 532 -20.19 -10.57 -16.42
C THR A 532 -20.33 -9.11 -15.95
N GLY A 533 -19.53 -8.20 -16.51
CA GLY A 533 -19.50 -6.80 -16.08
C GLY A 533 -20.67 -6.01 -16.67
N THR A 534 -21.00 -4.87 -16.06
CA THR A 534 -21.91 -3.89 -16.67
C THR A 534 -21.39 -2.47 -16.47
N VAL A 535 -21.79 -1.54 -17.34
CA VAL A 535 -22.05 -0.18 -16.89
C VAL A 535 -23.45 -0.14 -16.30
N ALA A 536 -23.68 0.70 -15.31
CA ALA A 536 -25.02 0.84 -14.75
C ALA A 536 -26.00 1.50 -15.75
N ASN A 537 -27.30 1.30 -15.53
CA ASN A 537 -28.39 1.73 -16.43
C ASN A 537 -28.67 3.26 -16.38
N GLY A 538 -27.64 4.06 -16.61
CA GLY A 538 -27.71 5.50 -16.84
C GLY A 538 -27.26 5.86 -18.26
N ASN A 539 -27.00 7.14 -18.50
CA ASN A 539 -26.51 7.60 -19.81
C ASN A 539 -25.08 7.08 -20.07
N LEU A 540 -24.80 6.63 -21.29
CA LEU A 540 -23.47 6.33 -21.78
C LEU A 540 -23.03 7.39 -22.79
N THR A 541 -22.05 8.19 -22.40
CA THR A 541 -21.44 9.24 -23.25
C THR A 541 -20.04 8.81 -23.63
N VAL A 542 -19.72 8.77 -24.93
CA VAL A 542 -18.37 8.48 -25.43
C VAL A 542 -17.86 9.65 -26.27
N ASN A 543 -16.73 10.21 -25.87
CA ASN A 543 -16.19 11.45 -26.42
C ASN A 543 -14.75 11.32 -26.90
N GLY A 544 -14.37 12.15 -27.88
CA GLY A 544 -12.97 12.37 -28.26
C GLY A 544 -12.28 11.10 -28.75
N THR A 545 -11.39 10.53 -27.92
CA THR A 545 -10.70 9.25 -28.21
C THR A 545 -11.12 8.12 -27.28
N GLY A 546 -12.29 8.26 -26.65
CA GLY A 546 -12.90 7.24 -25.82
C GLY A 546 -13.36 6.03 -26.63
N LEU A 547 -13.01 4.83 -26.15
CA LEU A 547 -13.51 3.55 -26.65
C LEU A 547 -14.23 2.82 -25.51
N VAL A 548 -15.50 2.47 -25.71
CA VAL A 548 -16.14 1.39 -24.95
C VAL A 548 -15.96 0.11 -25.74
N HIS A 549 -15.35 -0.92 -25.15
CA HIS A 549 -15.23 -2.24 -25.76
C HIS A 549 -15.95 -3.28 -24.92
N VAL A 550 -16.92 -3.97 -25.52
CA VAL A 550 -17.66 -5.06 -24.88
C VAL A 550 -16.96 -6.38 -25.21
N ASN A 551 -16.55 -7.14 -24.19
CA ASN A 551 -16.01 -8.49 -24.39
C ASN A 551 -17.04 -9.37 -25.12
N ALA A 552 -16.58 -10.26 -25.98
CA ALA A 552 -17.44 -11.19 -26.71
C ALA A 552 -18.26 -12.14 -25.80
N GLY A 553 -19.37 -12.64 -26.34
CA GLY A 553 -20.13 -13.76 -25.80
C GLY A 553 -20.87 -13.48 -24.49
N ARG A 554 -21.47 -12.29 -24.33
CA ARG A 554 -22.37 -12.03 -23.19
C ARG A 554 -23.68 -12.82 -23.33
N PRO A 555 -24.30 -13.24 -22.21
CA PRO A 555 -25.65 -13.80 -22.23
C PRO A 555 -26.72 -12.71 -22.43
N ASP A 556 -26.49 -11.50 -21.91
CA ASP A 556 -27.47 -10.42 -21.89
C ASP A 556 -26.98 -9.17 -22.66
N PRO A 557 -27.89 -8.41 -23.32
CA PRO A 557 -27.57 -7.15 -23.97
C PRO A 557 -26.92 -6.13 -23.03
N LEU A 558 -26.05 -5.27 -23.59
CA LEU A 558 -25.65 -4.04 -22.93
C LEU A 558 -26.87 -3.12 -22.80
N LYS A 559 -27.26 -2.72 -21.59
CA LYS A 559 -28.42 -1.83 -21.37
C LYS A 559 -28.00 -0.47 -20.84
N VAL A 560 -28.43 0.60 -21.49
CA VAL A 560 -28.16 2.00 -21.11
C VAL A 560 -29.43 2.85 -21.21
N ALA A 561 -29.51 3.92 -20.44
CA ALA A 561 -30.65 4.84 -20.50
C ALA A 561 -30.65 5.62 -21.83
N ALA A 562 -29.58 6.35 -22.11
CA ALA A 562 -29.35 7.03 -23.39
C ALA A 562 -27.93 6.76 -23.89
N LEU A 563 -27.74 6.76 -25.21
CA LEU A 563 -26.45 6.64 -25.87
C LEU A 563 -26.09 7.97 -26.56
N SER A 564 -24.92 8.51 -26.26
CA SER A 564 -24.34 9.66 -26.95
C SER A 564 -22.90 9.35 -27.33
N VAL A 565 -22.57 9.46 -28.61
CA VAL A 565 -21.21 9.25 -29.12
C VAL A 565 -20.86 10.46 -29.97
N THR A 566 -19.87 11.24 -29.54
CA THR A 566 -19.39 12.43 -30.26
C THR A 566 -18.24 12.07 -31.20
N ALA A 567 -17.82 13.01 -32.06
CA ALA A 567 -16.82 12.75 -33.10
C ALA A 567 -15.52 12.13 -32.53
N GLY A 568 -15.13 10.98 -33.09
CA GLY A 568 -13.98 10.17 -32.65
C GLY A 568 -14.30 9.11 -31.59
N GLY A 569 -15.39 9.28 -30.82
CA GLY A 569 -15.84 8.31 -29.83
C GLY A 569 -16.30 7.01 -30.48
N THR A 570 -16.06 5.87 -29.81
CA THR A 570 -16.42 4.54 -30.34
C THR A 570 -17.05 3.66 -29.26
N VAL A 571 -18.17 3.00 -29.58
CA VAL A 571 -18.68 1.85 -28.84
C VAL A 571 -18.53 0.62 -29.73
N ASP A 572 -17.68 -0.31 -29.34
CA ASP A 572 -17.48 -1.60 -30.00
C ASP A 572 -18.24 -2.69 -29.23
N LEU A 573 -19.36 -3.14 -29.80
CA LEU A 573 -20.18 -4.20 -29.23
C LEU A 573 -19.59 -5.60 -29.42
N ASN A 574 -18.54 -5.76 -30.23
CA ASN A 574 -18.03 -7.07 -30.64
C ASN A 574 -19.14 -7.94 -31.26
N ASP A 575 -19.59 -9.00 -30.60
CA ASP A 575 -20.70 -9.87 -31.03
C ASP A 575 -21.97 -9.75 -30.16
N ASN A 576 -22.07 -8.67 -29.36
CA ASN A 576 -23.12 -8.49 -28.36
C ASN A 576 -24.23 -7.55 -28.82
N ASP A 577 -25.39 -7.69 -28.17
CA ASP A 577 -26.58 -6.87 -28.38
C ASP A 577 -26.61 -5.63 -27.44
N LEU A 578 -27.42 -4.62 -27.77
CA LEU A 578 -27.57 -3.38 -27.01
C LEU A 578 -29.04 -2.91 -26.93
N ILE A 579 -29.43 -2.37 -25.77
CA ILE A 579 -30.72 -1.72 -25.52
C ILE A 579 -30.48 -0.28 -25.07
N VAL A 580 -31.14 0.70 -25.71
CA VAL A 580 -31.17 2.11 -25.32
C VAL A 580 -32.61 2.50 -24.99
N THR A 581 -32.92 2.82 -23.73
CA THR A 581 -34.33 2.97 -23.29
C THR A 581 -34.92 4.38 -23.47
N ALA A 582 -34.08 5.38 -23.74
CA ALA A 582 -34.43 6.79 -23.92
C ALA A 582 -33.62 7.42 -25.07
N GLY A 583 -33.57 6.72 -26.21
CA GLY A 583 -32.91 7.17 -27.43
C GLY A 583 -33.88 7.25 -28.62
N THR A 584 -33.39 7.68 -29.78
CA THR A 584 -34.14 7.57 -31.05
C THR A 584 -33.43 6.59 -31.97
N SER A 585 -34.20 5.76 -32.70
CA SER A 585 -33.64 4.79 -33.64
C SER A 585 -32.83 5.48 -34.75
N ASN A 586 -33.21 6.70 -35.14
CA ASN A 586 -32.44 7.50 -36.10
C ASN A 586 -31.02 7.82 -35.60
N ALA A 587 -30.87 8.27 -34.35
CA ALA A 587 -29.55 8.59 -33.79
C ALA A 587 -28.65 7.34 -33.73
N VAL A 588 -29.22 6.19 -33.33
CA VAL A 588 -28.50 4.92 -33.28
C VAL A 588 -28.11 4.44 -34.69
N ARG A 589 -29.02 4.53 -35.67
CA ARG A 589 -28.71 4.22 -37.09
C ARG A 589 -27.58 5.08 -37.63
N THR A 590 -27.57 6.39 -37.39
CA THR A 590 -26.47 7.27 -37.83
C THR A 590 -25.11 6.85 -37.25
N LEU A 591 -25.07 6.41 -35.99
CA LEU A 591 -23.83 5.91 -35.37
C LEU A 591 -23.33 4.60 -35.98
N ILE A 592 -24.23 3.71 -36.40
CA ILE A 592 -23.89 2.45 -37.06
C ILE A 592 -23.48 2.69 -38.51
N ALA A 593 -24.25 3.47 -39.28
CA ALA A 593 -23.96 3.81 -40.67
C ALA A 593 -22.54 4.39 -40.82
N ASN A 594 -22.20 5.37 -39.96
CA ASN A 594 -20.87 5.97 -39.95
C ASN A 594 -19.78 4.93 -39.64
N ALA A 595 -19.95 4.14 -38.57
CA ALA A 595 -18.97 3.13 -38.19
C ALA A 595 -18.80 2.02 -39.24
N ARG A 596 -19.91 1.60 -39.86
CA ARG A 596 -20.01 0.53 -40.87
C ARG A 596 -19.20 0.86 -42.12
N ASN A 597 -19.26 2.10 -42.62
CA ASN A 597 -18.44 2.58 -43.74
C ASN A 597 -18.35 1.58 -44.92
N GLY A 598 -19.48 1.30 -45.58
CA GLY A 598 -19.55 0.32 -46.68
C GLY A 598 -19.18 -1.12 -46.28
N GLY A 599 -19.39 -1.49 -45.02
CA GLY A 599 -18.98 -2.80 -44.46
C GLY A 599 -17.51 -2.88 -44.04
N ALA A 600 -16.73 -1.80 -44.13
CA ALA A 600 -15.37 -1.78 -43.59
C ALA A 600 -15.34 -1.90 -42.05
N TRP A 601 -16.36 -1.40 -41.35
CA TRP A 601 -16.49 -1.37 -39.88
C TRP A 601 -15.30 -0.71 -39.15
N ASN A 602 -14.69 0.29 -39.79
CA ASN A 602 -13.38 0.85 -39.41
C ASN A 602 -13.43 2.33 -38.99
N LEU A 603 -14.60 2.96 -38.93
CA LEU A 603 -14.77 4.34 -38.44
C LEU A 603 -15.35 4.39 -37.01
N PRO A 604 -15.22 5.54 -36.32
CA PRO A 604 -15.88 5.78 -35.02
C PRO A 604 -17.41 5.72 -35.10
N GLY A 605 -18.07 5.62 -33.94
CA GLY A 605 -19.53 5.44 -33.83
C GLY A 605 -19.89 4.17 -33.07
N LEU A 606 -20.96 3.49 -33.49
CA LEU A 606 -21.40 2.21 -32.91
C LEU A 606 -21.00 1.07 -33.84
N THR A 607 -19.98 0.33 -33.47
CA THR A 607 -19.27 -0.64 -34.33
C THR A 607 -19.28 -2.05 -33.77
N SER A 608 -18.88 -3.00 -34.61
CA SER A 608 -18.63 -4.39 -34.24
C SER A 608 -17.25 -4.81 -34.76
N SER A 609 -16.32 -5.08 -33.84
CA SER A 609 -15.03 -5.69 -34.18
C SER A 609 -15.17 -7.10 -34.73
N ASN A 610 -16.26 -7.82 -34.41
CA ASN A 610 -16.58 -9.10 -35.02
C ASN A 610 -16.92 -8.91 -36.52
N ALA A 611 -17.89 -8.03 -36.84
CA ALA A 611 -18.28 -7.69 -38.21
C ALA A 611 -17.11 -7.12 -39.05
N ARG A 612 -16.20 -6.36 -38.41
CA ARG A 612 -14.98 -5.87 -39.06
C ARG A 612 -14.07 -7.00 -39.53
N ASN A 613 -13.84 -7.97 -38.65
CA ASN A 613 -12.81 -9.00 -38.79
C ASN A 613 -13.32 -10.29 -39.47
N ALA A 614 -14.63 -10.51 -39.49
CA ALA A 614 -15.26 -11.66 -40.13
C ALA A 614 -15.07 -11.67 -41.66
N SER A 615 -15.02 -12.87 -42.24
CA SER A 615 -15.01 -13.09 -43.69
C SER A 615 -15.86 -14.33 -44.02
N PRO A 616 -16.87 -14.23 -44.92
CA PRO A 616 -17.35 -13.01 -45.58
C PRO A 616 -18.01 -12.02 -44.59
N LYS A 617 -18.31 -10.80 -45.05
CA LYS A 617 -18.86 -9.70 -44.21
C LYS A 617 -20.39 -9.72 -44.13
N ASN A 618 -20.92 -10.90 -43.89
CA ASN A 618 -22.34 -11.26 -43.92
C ASN A 618 -23.10 -10.95 -42.61
N ARG A 619 -22.42 -10.45 -41.58
CA ARG A 619 -23.01 -10.03 -40.30
C ARG A 619 -22.71 -8.57 -39.99
N GLY A 620 -23.57 -7.96 -39.19
CA GLY A 620 -23.52 -6.55 -38.84
C GLY A 620 -24.36 -6.23 -37.60
N LEU A 621 -24.49 -4.94 -37.33
CA LEU A 621 -25.41 -4.43 -36.31
C LEU A 621 -26.72 -3.99 -36.97
N GLY A 622 -27.81 -4.70 -36.69
CA GLY A 622 -29.18 -4.31 -37.06
C GLY A 622 -29.80 -3.38 -36.02
N VAL A 623 -30.81 -2.57 -36.39
CA VAL A 623 -31.55 -1.70 -35.45
C VAL A 623 -33.05 -1.79 -35.64
N LEU A 624 -33.77 -2.10 -34.56
CA LEU A 624 -35.22 -2.01 -34.45
C LEU A 624 -35.61 -1.10 -33.29
N THR A 625 -36.73 -0.39 -33.39
CA THR A 625 -37.44 0.11 -32.21
C THR A 625 -38.12 -1.05 -31.48
N GLY A 626 -38.42 -0.89 -30.19
CA GLY A 626 -39.19 -1.86 -29.45
C GLY A 626 -40.60 -2.07 -30.04
N THR A 627 -41.20 -1.03 -30.62
CA THR A 627 -42.48 -1.13 -31.34
C THR A 627 -42.36 -2.03 -32.58
N GLU A 628 -41.30 -1.89 -33.36
CA GLU A 628 -41.02 -2.76 -34.53
C GLU A 628 -40.78 -4.21 -34.07
N TYR A 629 -39.89 -4.44 -33.11
CA TYR A 629 -39.53 -5.78 -32.62
C TYR A 629 -40.71 -6.54 -31.98
N ILE A 630 -41.56 -5.85 -31.20
CA ILE A 630 -42.77 -6.43 -30.61
C ILE A 630 -43.78 -6.85 -31.68
N ALA A 631 -43.80 -6.19 -32.84
CA ALA A 631 -44.72 -6.52 -33.92
C ALA A 631 -44.33 -7.77 -34.73
N VAL A 632 -43.06 -8.19 -34.70
CA VAL A 632 -42.54 -9.28 -35.55
C VAL A 632 -41.86 -10.44 -34.83
N ASN A 633 -41.43 -10.28 -33.57
CA ASN A 633 -40.66 -11.30 -32.85
C ASN A 633 -41.18 -11.53 -31.43
N GLY A 634 -41.20 -10.50 -30.56
CA GLY A 634 -41.75 -10.66 -29.22
C GLY A 634 -41.45 -9.54 -28.23
N THR A 635 -41.82 -9.76 -26.96
CA THR A 635 -41.71 -8.77 -25.87
C THR A 635 -40.41 -8.86 -25.05
N THR A 636 -39.49 -9.76 -25.42
CA THR A 636 -38.21 -9.97 -24.73
C THR A 636 -37.05 -10.05 -25.72
N PHE A 637 -36.02 -9.23 -25.52
CA PHE A 637 -34.82 -9.18 -26.36
C PHE A 637 -33.60 -9.57 -25.51
N GLY A 638 -32.95 -10.69 -25.86
CA GLY A 638 -31.83 -11.22 -25.08
C GLY A 638 -32.16 -11.45 -23.60
N GLY A 639 -33.34 -12.01 -23.31
CA GLY A 639 -33.85 -12.24 -21.94
C GLY A 639 -34.40 -10.99 -21.23
N VAL A 640 -34.20 -9.78 -21.77
CA VAL A 640 -34.64 -8.52 -21.16
C VAL A 640 -35.99 -8.08 -21.74
N ALA A 641 -36.92 -7.65 -20.89
CA ALA A 641 -38.20 -7.10 -21.33
C ALA A 641 -38.03 -5.81 -22.15
N VAL A 642 -38.79 -5.71 -23.25
CA VAL A 642 -38.78 -4.60 -24.22
C VAL A 642 -40.00 -3.70 -24.03
N ASN A 643 -39.79 -2.39 -24.12
CA ASN A 643 -40.84 -1.37 -24.19
C ASN A 643 -40.91 -0.78 -25.60
N ASN A 644 -42.08 -0.29 -26.02
CA ASN A 644 -42.28 0.34 -27.34
C ASN A 644 -41.30 1.49 -27.65
N SER A 645 -40.80 2.18 -26.61
CA SER A 645 -39.86 3.30 -26.69
C SER A 645 -38.37 2.91 -26.75
N ASP A 646 -38.05 1.63 -26.50
CA ASP A 646 -36.66 1.18 -26.51
C ASP A 646 -36.11 1.17 -27.95
N VAL A 647 -34.79 1.33 -28.10
CA VAL A 647 -34.06 1.07 -29.34
C VAL A 647 -33.17 -0.13 -29.12
N LEU A 648 -33.37 -1.16 -29.93
CA LEU A 648 -32.69 -2.45 -29.86
C LEU A 648 -31.67 -2.53 -30.99
N VAL A 649 -30.45 -2.93 -30.65
CA VAL A 649 -29.38 -3.18 -31.61
C VAL A 649 -28.93 -4.63 -31.46
N LYS A 650 -28.95 -5.39 -32.56
CA LYS A 650 -28.59 -6.81 -32.57
C LYS A 650 -27.35 -7.06 -33.42
N PHE A 651 -26.40 -7.86 -32.94
CA PHE A 651 -25.37 -8.42 -33.80
C PHE A 651 -25.90 -9.64 -34.55
N THR A 652 -26.35 -9.46 -35.79
CA THR A 652 -27.03 -10.50 -36.57
C THR A 652 -26.58 -10.55 -38.03
N TRP A 653 -27.18 -11.43 -38.82
CA TRP A 653 -27.01 -11.51 -40.27
C TRP A 653 -27.51 -10.24 -40.96
N ASN A 654 -26.81 -9.74 -41.96
CA ASN A 654 -27.38 -8.72 -42.84
C ASN A 654 -28.56 -9.38 -43.57
N GLY A 655 -29.80 -8.98 -43.31
CA GLY A 655 -30.96 -9.73 -43.80
C GLY A 655 -31.93 -10.20 -42.72
N ASP A 656 -31.50 -10.41 -41.47
CA ASP A 656 -32.39 -10.84 -40.37
C ASP A 656 -33.23 -9.64 -39.89
N THR A 657 -34.36 -9.40 -40.57
CA THR A 657 -35.19 -8.20 -40.42
C THR A 657 -35.99 -8.18 -39.12
N ASP A 658 -36.34 -9.35 -38.57
CA ASP A 658 -37.13 -9.48 -37.35
C ASP A 658 -36.34 -9.88 -36.10
N PHE A 659 -35.02 -10.11 -36.22
CA PHE A 659 -34.10 -10.52 -35.16
C PHE A 659 -34.29 -11.96 -34.65
N ASN A 660 -34.90 -12.86 -35.43
CA ASN A 660 -35.03 -14.28 -35.08
C ASN A 660 -33.68 -15.04 -35.14
N GLY A 661 -32.66 -14.48 -35.80
CA GLY A 661 -31.30 -15.05 -35.90
C GLY A 661 -31.06 -15.92 -37.14
N VAL A 662 -32.04 -16.02 -38.03
CA VAL A 662 -31.99 -16.68 -39.34
C VAL A 662 -32.38 -15.63 -40.40
N VAL A 663 -31.93 -15.83 -41.64
CA VAL A 663 -32.44 -15.13 -42.82
C VAL A 663 -33.34 -16.09 -43.59
N ASP A 664 -34.62 -15.78 -43.78
CA ASP A 664 -35.52 -16.66 -44.52
C ASP A 664 -36.52 -15.90 -45.42
N PHE A 665 -37.57 -16.60 -45.88
CA PHE A 665 -38.54 -16.05 -46.81
C PHE A 665 -39.30 -14.84 -46.24
N ASP A 666 -39.53 -14.79 -44.92
CA ASP A 666 -40.23 -13.67 -44.30
C ASP A 666 -39.37 -12.39 -44.37
N ASP A 667 -38.05 -12.51 -44.27
CA ASP A 667 -37.11 -11.40 -44.44
C ASP A 667 -37.07 -10.85 -45.87
N TYR A 668 -37.04 -11.75 -46.86
CA TYR A 668 -37.17 -11.36 -48.26
C TYR A 668 -38.52 -10.68 -48.51
N SER A 669 -39.63 -11.23 -47.99
CA SER A 669 -40.95 -10.62 -48.16
C SER A 669 -41.06 -9.22 -47.52
N ARG A 670 -40.32 -8.95 -46.43
CA ARG A 670 -40.25 -7.62 -45.82
C ARG A 670 -39.35 -6.66 -46.61
N THR A 671 -38.23 -7.16 -47.14
CA THR A 671 -37.32 -6.42 -48.04
C THR A 671 -38.02 -6.01 -49.35
N ASP A 672 -38.68 -6.96 -50.02
CA ASP A 672 -39.55 -6.72 -51.18
C ASP A 672 -40.65 -5.69 -50.85
N GLY A 673 -41.26 -5.82 -49.67
CA GLY A 673 -42.24 -4.88 -49.15
C GLY A 673 -41.68 -3.47 -48.97
N GLY A 674 -40.44 -3.34 -48.51
CA GLY A 674 -39.74 -2.06 -48.37
C GLY A 674 -39.43 -1.41 -49.70
N PHE A 675 -38.80 -2.15 -50.62
CA PHE A 675 -38.49 -1.72 -51.98
C PHE A 675 -39.74 -1.21 -52.72
N ASN A 676 -40.78 -2.05 -52.81
CA ASN A 676 -42.01 -1.72 -53.56
C ASN A 676 -42.79 -0.54 -52.98
N ASN A 677 -42.58 -0.19 -51.71
CA ASN A 677 -43.30 0.90 -51.02
C ASN A 677 -42.39 2.09 -50.66
N ASN A 678 -41.13 2.12 -51.10
CA ASN A 678 -40.13 3.14 -50.75
C ASN A 678 -40.00 3.36 -49.22
N ARG A 679 -39.98 2.27 -48.45
CA ARG A 679 -39.72 2.32 -46.99
C ARG A 679 -38.23 2.20 -46.71
N THR A 680 -37.84 2.47 -45.46
CA THR A 680 -36.44 2.53 -45.02
C THR A 680 -36.27 1.89 -43.64
N GLY A 681 -35.03 1.75 -43.19
CA GLY A 681 -34.67 1.05 -41.95
C GLY A 681 -34.70 -0.48 -42.04
N TRP A 682 -34.00 -1.10 -41.10
CA TRP A 682 -33.66 -2.53 -41.09
C TRP A 682 -34.85 -3.49 -41.26
N LEU A 683 -35.98 -3.23 -40.61
CA LEU A 683 -37.18 -4.07 -40.74
C LEU A 683 -37.72 -4.14 -42.18
N ASN A 684 -37.47 -3.10 -42.97
CA ASN A 684 -37.95 -2.99 -44.36
C ASN A 684 -36.85 -3.33 -45.38
N GLY A 685 -35.66 -3.77 -44.96
CA GLY A 685 -34.60 -4.21 -45.87
C GLY A 685 -33.46 -3.22 -46.15
N ASP A 686 -33.39 -2.07 -45.47
CA ASP A 686 -32.28 -1.11 -45.57
C ASP A 686 -31.18 -1.54 -44.58
N PHE A 687 -30.24 -2.36 -45.07
CA PHE A 687 -29.20 -3.07 -44.32
C PHE A 687 -27.85 -2.37 -44.39
N ASP A 688 -27.61 -1.52 -45.39
CA ASP A 688 -26.41 -0.70 -45.48
C ASP A 688 -26.52 0.65 -44.73
N TYR A 689 -27.75 1.08 -44.40
CA TYR A 689 -28.13 2.36 -43.77
C TYR A 689 -27.99 3.60 -44.67
N ASN A 690 -28.05 3.45 -46.00
CA ASN A 690 -28.08 4.57 -46.94
C ASN A 690 -29.45 5.29 -46.97
N GLY A 691 -30.51 4.64 -46.45
CA GLY A 691 -31.86 5.21 -46.36
C GLY A 691 -32.75 4.97 -47.58
N ILE A 692 -32.37 4.03 -48.45
CA ILE A 692 -33.12 3.51 -49.60
C ILE A 692 -32.96 1.99 -49.56
N VAL A 693 -34.00 1.23 -49.88
CA VAL A 693 -33.86 -0.22 -50.13
C VAL A 693 -33.55 -0.40 -51.61
N ASP A 694 -32.37 -0.91 -51.95
CA ASP A 694 -31.98 -1.15 -53.36
C ASP A 694 -31.15 -2.42 -53.58
N PHE A 695 -30.52 -2.54 -54.75
CA PHE A 695 -29.73 -3.71 -55.15
C PHE A 695 -28.56 -4.02 -54.22
N ASP A 696 -27.96 -3.02 -53.58
CA ASP A 696 -26.86 -3.22 -52.64
C ASP A 696 -27.37 -3.92 -51.35
N ASP A 697 -28.62 -3.67 -50.93
CA ASP A 697 -29.27 -4.41 -49.84
C ASP A 697 -29.61 -5.85 -50.21
N TYR A 698 -30.18 -6.09 -51.40
CA TYR A 698 -30.41 -7.45 -51.91
C TYR A 698 -29.10 -8.25 -51.95
N SER A 699 -28.00 -7.62 -52.35
CA SER A 699 -26.66 -8.22 -52.34
C SER A 699 -26.18 -8.60 -50.93
N LEU A 700 -26.60 -7.88 -49.89
CA LEU A 700 -26.25 -8.18 -48.49
C LEU A 700 -27.08 -9.34 -47.92
N ILE A 701 -28.41 -9.34 -48.12
CA ILE A 701 -29.29 -10.44 -47.69
C ILE A 701 -28.99 -11.73 -48.46
N ASP A 702 -28.77 -11.66 -49.78
CA ASP A 702 -28.35 -12.82 -50.60
C ASP A 702 -27.03 -13.41 -50.11
N GLN A 703 -26.04 -12.56 -49.82
CA GLN A 703 -24.76 -13.03 -49.29
C GLN A 703 -24.96 -13.72 -47.93
N ALA A 704 -25.77 -13.15 -47.04
CA ALA A 704 -26.04 -13.76 -45.75
C ALA A 704 -26.80 -15.07 -45.90
N PHE A 705 -27.93 -15.11 -46.61
CA PHE A 705 -28.75 -16.30 -46.86
C PHE A 705 -27.92 -17.48 -47.38
N ASN A 706 -27.07 -17.24 -48.38
CA ASN A 706 -26.20 -18.26 -48.98
C ASN A 706 -25.09 -18.78 -48.04
N THR A 707 -24.79 -18.06 -46.94
CA THR A 707 -23.63 -18.36 -46.07
C THR A 707 -23.99 -18.69 -44.63
N GLN A 708 -25.16 -18.27 -44.12
CA GLN A 708 -25.59 -18.48 -42.73
C GLN A 708 -25.69 -19.96 -42.33
N SER A 709 -26.19 -20.80 -43.23
CA SER A 709 -26.42 -22.23 -43.00
C SER A 709 -25.48 -23.10 -43.85
N GLY A 710 -24.74 -22.47 -44.77
CA GLY A 710 -24.00 -23.17 -45.82
C GLY A 710 -24.87 -24.11 -46.67
N THR A 711 -26.20 -23.99 -46.63
CA THR A 711 -27.17 -24.97 -47.17
C THR A 711 -26.92 -25.28 -48.63
N LEU A 712 -26.77 -24.26 -49.49
CA LEU A 712 -26.46 -24.50 -50.90
C LEU A 712 -25.13 -25.26 -51.06
N ARG A 713 -24.07 -24.88 -50.35
CA ARG A 713 -22.77 -25.57 -50.40
C ARG A 713 -22.84 -26.99 -49.83
N ARG A 714 -23.62 -27.21 -48.77
CA ARG A 714 -23.82 -28.52 -48.13
C ARG A 714 -24.61 -29.43 -49.07
N ALA A 715 -25.75 -28.97 -49.59
CA ALA A 715 -26.52 -29.65 -50.62
C ALA A 715 -25.65 -30.01 -51.83
N MET A 716 -24.86 -29.07 -52.35
CA MET A 716 -23.92 -29.33 -53.44
C MET A 716 -22.89 -30.42 -53.07
N SER A 717 -22.23 -30.34 -51.91
CA SER A 717 -21.25 -31.36 -51.48
C SER A 717 -21.85 -32.75 -51.22
N TYR A 718 -23.13 -32.79 -50.84
CA TYR A 718 -23.88 -34.04 -50.65
C TYR A 718 -24.30 -34.65 -52.00
N LEU A 719 -24.82 -33.82 -52.90
CA LEU A 719 -25.28 -34.23 -54.24
C LEU A 719 -24.10 -34.60 -55.16
N ASP A 720 -23.03 -33.80 -55.20
CA ASP A 720 -21.83 -34.07 -56.02
C ASP A 720 -20.98 -35.25 -55.50
N GLY A 721 -21.28 -35.71 -54.27
CA GLY A 721 -20.67 -36.88 -53.65
C GLY A 721 -19.31 -36.61 -53.01
N SER A 722 -18.86 -35.35 -52.92
CA SER A 722 -17.61 -34.98 -52.23
C SER A 722 -17.67 -35.21 -50.72
N ASP A 723 -18.85 -35.10 -50.10
CA ASP A 723 -19.12 -35.51 -48.72
C ASP A 723 -20.60 -35.85 -48.52
N ARG A 724 -20.92 -37.16 -48.46
CA ARG A 724 -22.27 -37.70 -48.21
C ARG A 724 -22.59 -38.01 -46.74
N SER A 725 -21.89 -37.41 -45.78
CA SER A 725 -22.28 -37.55 -44.37
C SER A 725 -23.54 -36.76 -44.03
N ASP A 726 -24.34 -37.24 -43.08
CA ASP A 726 -25.55 -36.53 -42.63
C ASP A 726 -25.22 -35.31 -41.72
N LYS A 727 -23.94 -35.05 -41.45
CA LYS A 727 -23.49 -33.95 -40.59
C LYS A 727 -23.80 -32.61 -41.24
N GLY A 728 -24.61 -31.79 -40.55
CA GLY A 728 -25.04 -30.49 -41.05
C GLY A 728 -26.12 -30.57 -42.13
N MET A 729 -26.79 -31.72 -42.29
CA MET A 729 -28.00 -31.87 -43.13
C MET A 729 -29.29 -31.54 -42.36
N ASP A 730 -29.16 -30.99 -41.14
CA ASP A 730 -30.25 -30.83 -40.17
C ASP A 730 -31.30 -29.76 -40.53
N ALA A 731 -30.99 -28.88 -41.48
CA ALA A 731 -31.94 -27.88 -41.97
C ALA A 731 -33.05 -28.54 -42.82
N PRO A 732 -34.33 -28.15 -42.69
CA PRO A 732 -35.44 -28.80 -43.43
C PRO A 732 -35.24 -28.83 -44.96
N SER A 733 -34.64 -27.77 -45.54
CA SER A 733 -34.31 -27.71 -46.95
C SER A 733 -33.22 -28.70 -47.38
N LEU A 734 -32.30 -29.09 -46.48
CA LEU A 734 -31.30 -30.11 -46.72
C LEU A 734 -31.85 -31.52 -46.56
N GLN A 735 -32.79 -31.71 -45.62
CA GLN A 735 -33.51 -32.98 -45.47
C GLN A 735 -34.28 -33.31 -46.76
N PHE A 736 -34.98 -32.35 -47.37
CA PHE A 736 -35.59 -32.56 -48.70
C PHE A 736 -34.57 -32.90 -49.80
N VAL A 737 -33.36 -32.33 -49.79
CA VAL A 737 -32.30 -32.70 -50.75
C VAL A 737 -31.83 -34.14 -50.53
N GLN A 738 -31.71 -34.57 -49.28
CA GLN A 738 -31.36 -35.95 -48.90
C GLN A 738 -32.46 -36.96 -49.27
N GLU A 739 -33.72 -36.65 -48.96
CA GLU A 739 -34.89 -37.46 -49.30
C GLU A 739 -35.05 -37.60 -50.81
N HIS A 740 -34.95 -36.51 -51.57
CA HIS A 740 -35.00 -36.56 -53.04
C HIS A 740 -33.82 -37.30 -53.66
N LEU A 741 -32.60 -37.20 -53.10
CA LEU A 741 -31.47 -38.03 -53.55
C LEU A 741 -31.72 -39.53 -53.30
N GLN A 742 -32.32 -39.89 -52.16
CA GLN A 742 -32.71 -41.27 -51.88
C GLN A 742 -33.85 -41.77 -52.78
N GLN A 743 -34.83 -40.91 -53.09
CA GLN A 743 -36.01 -41.24 -53.89
C GLN A 743 -35.73 -41.32 -55.39
N PHE A 744 -34.86 -40.45 -55.92
CA PHE A 744 -34.63 -40.28 -57.36
C PHE A 744 -33.19 -40.57 -57.82
N GLY A 745 -32.26 -40.78 -56.90
CA GLY A 745 -30.88 -41.20 -57.18
C GLY A 745 -30.01 -40.15 -57.88
N GLU A 746 -28.87 -40.59 -58.40
CA GLU A 746 -27.83 -39.73 -58.99
C GLU A 746 -28.31 -38.84 -60.16
N GLN A 747 -29.42 -39.21 -60.82
CA GLN A 747 -30.00 -38.39 -61.90
C GLN A 747 -30.63 -37.09 -61.36
N TYR A 748 -31.20 -37.12 -60.15
CA TYR A 748 -31.65 -35.91 -59.46
C TYR A 748 -30.47 -35.02 -59.06
N ALA A 749 -29.39 -35.60 -58.51
CA ALA A 749 -28.16 -34.85 -58.23
C ALA A 749 -27.59 -34.17 -59.49
N ALA A 750 -27.46 -34.92 -60.58
CA ALA A 750 -26.96 -34.38 -61.85
C ALA A 750 -27.87 -33.28 -62.43
N GLY A 751 -29.20 -33.45 -62.34
CA GLY A 751 -30.17 -32.44 -62.78
C GLY A 751 -30.12 -31.17 -61.94
N PHE A 752 -30.06 -31.32 -60.61
CA PHE A 752 -29.96 -30.20 -59.68
C PHE A 752 -28.65 -29.42 -59.89
N LEU A 753 -27.51 -30.11 -59.91
CA LEU A 753 -26.18 -29.50 -60.12
C LEU A 753 -26.06 -28.81 -61.50
N ALA A 754 -26.74 -29.31 -62.54
CA ALA A 754 -26.78 -28.67 -63.85
C ALA A 754 -27.74 -27.47 -63.93
N SER A 755 -28.68 -27.35 -62.98
CA SER A 755 -29.66 -26.25 -62.92
C SER A 755 -29.20 -25.05 -62.08
N VAL A 756 -28.20 -25.24 -61.22
CA VAL A 756 -27.55 -24.17 -60.45
C VAL A 756 -26.49 -23.49 -61.34
N PRO A 757 -26.61 -22.18 -61.65
CA PRO A 757 -25.55 -21.46 -62.36
C PRO A 757 -24.26 -21.48 -61.54
N GLU A 758 -23.12 -21.85 -62.14
CA GLU A 758 -21.84 -21.76 -61.43
C GLU A 758 -21.56 -20.29 -61.04
N PRO A 759 -21.29 -19.98 -59.76
CA PRO A 759 -21.01 -18.61 -59.34
C PRO A 759 -19.66 -18.16 -59.92
N THR A 760 -19.70 -17.28 -60.91
CA THR A 760 -18.52 -16.73 -61.62
C THR A 760 -17.71 -15.73 -60.77
N SER A 761 -17.56 -15.97 -59.46
CA SER A 761 -17.00 -15.01 -58.50
C SER A 761 -16.26 -15.63 -57.30
N ALA A 762 -15.38 -16.62 -57.51
CA ALA A 762 -14.26 -16.91 -56.59
C ALA A 762 -13.12 -17.76 -57.22
N LEU A 763 -12.10 -17.10 -57.80
CA LEU A 763 -10.83 -17.75 -58.17
C LEU A 763 -9.94 -17.95 -56.93
N ALA A 764 -9.80 -19.18 -56.40
CA ALA A 764 -8.74 -19.49 -55.41
C ALA A 764 -8.39 -20.98 -55.14
N ILE A 765 -8.41 -21.92 -56.12
CA ILE A 765 -7.58 -23.15 -56.00
C ILE A 765 -6.86 -23.48 -57.31
N SER A 766 -5.75 -22.77 -57.54
CA SER A 766 -4.68 -23.21 -58.44
C SER A 766 -3.96 -24.42 -57.83
N GLY A 767 -4.41 -25.65 -58.11
CA GLY A 767 -3.75 -26.84 -57.58
C GLY A 767 -4.16 -28.22 -58.11
N LEU A 768 -5.41 -28.45 -58.53
CA LEU A 768 -5.92 -29.82 -58.77
C LEU A 768 -6.36 -30.15 -60.22
N ALA A 769 -6.43 -29.18 -61.13
CA ALA A 769 -6.78 -29.41 -62.53
C ALA A 769 -5.78 -30.32 -63.30
N GLY A 770 -4.55 -30.51 -62.80
CA GLY A 770 -3.52 -31.34 -63.43
C GLY A 770 -3.73 -32.86 -63.34
N LEU A 771 -4.54 -33.35 -62.39
CA LEU A 771 -4.66 -34.79 -62.10
C LEU A 771 -5.84 -35.48 -62.80
N ALA A 772 -6.91 -34.75 -63.15
CA ALA A 772 -8.02 -35.31 -63.94
C ALA A 772 -7.64 -35.53 -65.42
N ALA A 773 -6.84 -34.62 -65.99
CA ALA A 773 -6.39 -34.70 -67.39
C ALA A 773 -5.41 -35.87 -67.65
N SER A 774 -4.62 -36.28 -66.65
CA SER A 774 -3.64 -37.37 -66.80
C SER A 774 -4.28 -38.77 -66.75
N ARG A 775 -5.38 -38.95 -66.01
CA ARG A 775 -6.15 -40.22 -66.03
C ARG A 775 -6.87 -40.46 -67.37
N ARG A 776 -7.52 -39.44 -67.95
CA ARG A 776 -8.17 -39.58 -69.29
C ARG A 776 -7.16 -39.84 -70.44
N ARG A 777 -5.89 -39.42 -70.30
CA ARG A 777 -4.83 -39.71 -71.31
C ARG A 777 -4.17 -41.09 -71.17
N ARG A 778 -4.28 -41.77 -70.01
CA ARG A 778 -3.76 -43.14 -69.84
C ARG A 778 -4.73 -44.25 -70.28
N GLN A 779 -6.04 -44.03 -70.28
CA GLN A 779 -7.02 -45.05 -70.72
C GLN A 779 -7.26 -45.09 -72.25
N ARG A 780 -6.82 -44.08 -73.02
CA ARG A 780 -6.90 -44.07 -74.50
C ARG A 780 -5.67 -44.68 -75.22
N LYS A 781 -4.82 -45.45 -74.52
CA LYS A 781 -3.64 -46.13 -75.12
C LYS A 781 -3.67 -47.66 -75.04
N THR A 782 -4.79 -48.27 -74.64
CA THR A 782 -4.92 -49.73 -74.47
C THR A 782 -6.04 -50.38 -75.30
N GLN A 783 -6.71 -49.64 -76.20
CA GLN A 783 -7.65 -50.20 -77.19
C GLN A 783 -7.52 -49.51 -78.56
N ALA A 784 -6.42 -49.83 -79.25
CA ALA A 784 -6.24 -49.72 -80.70
C ALA A 784 -4.91 -50.43 -81.03
N GLY A 785 -4.93 -51.73 -81.37
CA GLY A 785 -3.68 -52.50 -81.48
C GLY A 785 -3.78 -54.03 -81.34
N ARG A 786 -4.99 -54.59 -81.39
CA ARG A 786 -5.24 -55.87 -82.06
C ARG A 786 -6.59 -55.78 -82.76
#